data_AF-A0A0Q7AKZ9-F1
#
_entry.id   AF-A0A0Q7AKZ9-F1
#
_cell.length_a   1.000
_cell.length_b   1.000
_cell.length_c   1.000
_cell.angle_alpha   90.00
_cell.angle_beta   90.00
_cell.angle_gamma   90.00
#
_symmetry.space_group_name_H-M   'P 1'
#
loop_
_entity.id
_entity.type
_entity.pdbx_description
1 polymer ?
#
loop_
_entity_poly.entity_id
_entity_poly.type
_entity_poly.pdbx_seq_one_letter_code
_entity_poly.pdbx_strand_id
1 'polypeptide(L)'
;MPTSYQFLPWVRRGLTVALGNVDTMGALPAHATAQVGVKLAGAFAGEAIPPIAMQLYGPGDVVAIDTALVVRTDPRRNATNFEPNYLAIVDFDPPDFPWMLTPASATATDRLRPWLVLVVLEVAKCGVPKMKGQAPLPQIRVPAALVETELPPLGESWSWAHAQVVSDSASDNVAGIQAELQGDPRSNVSRLVCPRRLSPRTDYVACVVPAFEPGRLRGLGLAGDGSGAAMQTLAPAWNTAVVADVTLPVYYHWEFSTSDAGDFESLARRLRTPKKWKNDAAMQSLLANIGTAPMAVDPLINPAGVSTKMEGALVPLSYTPGAPAIGTHADSLMAIVNTPASQVDNPVVDEPDGTVRRIEVKPPLWGNWHAKKHSVTRADEPGLWLAGLNLNPRYRGAAGHGAEVVRKNQEAYVDACWDQIGTIRDAELKFNLTRLAIEAQRALKAKHFDPLPPERLLQVMGPALPRIEALDAAGQPAFKVNGVIASLGGQVDRSSMPAAMVDGALRRGASPLRRGLRAAALRGGTVTRLQDVGRGYMTQMAAATTKGAAFSVNAYVPDGILGTTFFDGLQLDGQTEVDLSGRGMRGKVGVAQVKAVMAAASAAQVSVARHGMPQMRIRPAQHGGVFTDLHVGRFAALAAQTQTLKAADFGAVALQVESASRRGVEGFLVEAQLTGGQLQISAMQLDKRSGALRLDKPLARLTPRGVVERPRAGEIARIAGIPLAQVNLVDVRQFGNVGLFSSLPANAFDLQAGNVVSGFKLTEGLEFTRVGDAPAQRNVTSITLPPALRTRDVLNRFSKATQQLQKQWLDPFDTMRVAVHTVDFPLAAAAQIVRARTRPDLTLAARLVSQVQLAGTEPGTVSAFVGRYLMNGPGSNKLRFMVPALFDRVMAWPHLRAPLYKDLAEMNQEAFMPGIGNLPPDLIMAVQVNQFFIDSFMVGANAEMNRELLWRGFPTDLRGTPFQRFWGRVRSRADGTQEPLDDMEPIHEWGQQPLGQRVDENLKDPNRIALLVKGQLLRRYPNTAVYAWKRLKNVPPDASKLVKNAQGLPPNAAAIQTPVFTGTIAPDITFFGFDIDKEAIDDWCFVIEEHMTEPRFGFDVDEPPAAPAGGGGGVGSAVIGMQRRPAMRVALQQYAMGNAATPEFKAIKARGYNPYKALSWSHVGVAAGQFTTVAALTGVPNAPFASFPTLTATPTAAEIAKALLQEPFRAYWEGPDLKT
;
A
#
# COMPACT_ATOMS: atom_id res chain seq x y z
N MET A 1 -1.54 -14.53 -19.01
CA MET A 1 -2.15 -15.83 -19.36
C MET A 1 -2.68 -15.72 -20.78
N PRO A 2 -2.62 -16.76 -21.62
CA PRO A 2 -3.30 -16.71 -22.91
C PRO A 2 -4.81 -16.65 -22.69
N THR A 3 -5.47 -15.66 -23.28
CA THR A 3 -6.93 -15.53 -23.29
C THR A 3 -7.54 -16.76 -23.96
N SER A 4 -8.43 -17.48 -23.26
CA SER A 4 -9.09 -18.67 -23.80
C SER A 4 -10.37 -18.28 -24.55
N TYR A 5 -10.37 -18.44 -25.87
CA TYR A 5 -11.56 -18.23 -26.70
C TYR A 5 -12.39 -19.50 -26.80
N GLN A 6 -13.69 -19.36 -26.51
CA GLN A 6 -14.67 -20.41 -26.72
C GLN A 6 -15.64 -19.99 -27.82
N PHE A 7 -16.07 -20.98 -28.62
CA PHE A 7 -17.02 -20.79 -29.71
C PHE A 7 -18.32 -21.53 -29.41
N LEU A 8 -19.44 -20.84 -29.53
CA LEU A 8 -20.78 -21.40 -29.36
C LEU A 8 -21.52 -21.38 -30.70
N PRO A 9 -22.26 -22.44 -31.05
CA PRO A 9 -22.92 -22.53 -32.35
C PRO A 9 -24.08 -21.53 -32.48
N TRP A 10 -24.68 -21.14 -31.36
CA TRP A 10 -25.71 -20.11 -31.26
C TRP A 10 -25.80 -19.59 -29.83
N VAL A 11 -26.33 -18.38 -29.64
CA VAL A 11 -26.63 -17.80 -28.32
C VAL A 11 -28.00 -17.15 -28.36
N ARG A 12 -28.75 -17.26 -27.27
CA ARG A 12 -30.05 -16.59 -27.08
C ARG A 12 -30.20 -16.00 -25.70
N ARG A 13 -30.90 -14.87 -25.63
CA ARG A 13 -31.22 -14.19 -24.38
C ARG A 13 -32.69 -13.75 -24.35
N GLY A 14 -33.18 -13.48 -23.14
CA GLY A 14 -34.54 -13.00 -22.91
C GLY A 14 -35.62 -14.02 -23.31
N LEU A 15 -36.75 -13.53 -23.83
CA LEU A 15 -37.93 -14.32 -24.16
C LEU A 15 -37.71 -15.34 -25.30
N THR A 16 -36.69 -15.14 -26.14
CA THR A 16 -36.38 -16.04 -27.27
C THR A 16 -35.87 -17.42 -26.83
N VAL A 17 -35.45 -17.55 -25.57
CA VAL A 17 -35.06 -18.83 -24.94
C VAL A 17 -36.28 -19.74 -24.74
N ALA A 18 -37.47 -19.18 -24.59
CA ALA A 18 -38.70 -19.92 -24.31
C ALA A 18 -39.43 -20.44 -25.57
N LEU A 19 -38.82 -20.30 -26.76
CA LEU A 19 -39.41 -20.76 -28.01
C LEU A 19 -39.36 -22.29 -28.14
N GLY A 20 -40.51 -22.91 -28.43
CA GLY A 20 -40.63 -24.37 -28.52
C GLY A 20 -40.57 -24.97 -29.93
N ASN A 21 -40.75 -24.16 -30.98
CA ASN A 21 -40.77 -24.65 -32.36
C ASN A 21 -39.33 -24.90 -32.85
N VAL A 22 -38.96 -26.14 -33.15
CA VAL A 22 -37.59 -26.49 -33.61
C VAL A 22 -37.36 -26.08 -35.07
N ASP A 23 -36.16 -25.60 -35.40
CA ASP A 23 -35.74 -25.31 -36.77
C ASP A 23 -35.57 -26.60 -37.59
N THR A 24 -36.55 -26.96 -38.40
CA THR A 24 -36.51 -28.18 -39.22
C THR A 24 -35.69 -28.04 -40.51
N MET A 25 -34.99 -26.91 -40.70
CA MET A 25 -34.39 -26.49 -41.99
C MET A 25 -35.40 -26.31 -43.14
N GLY A 26 -36.70 -26.44 -42.86
CA GLY A 26 -37.80 -26.21 -43.79
C GLY A 26 -38.47 -24.86 -43.58
N ALA A 27 -39.76 -24.78 -43.90
CA ALA A 27 -40.57 -23.59 -43.70
C ALA A 27 -40.77 -23.31 -42.19
N LEU A 28 -40.52 -22.07 -41.78
CA LEU A 28 -40.74 -21.58 -40.41
C LEU A 28 -41.85 -20.53 -40.39
N PRO A 29 -42.56 -20.36 -39.25
CA PRO A 29 -43.50 -19.25 -39.09
C PRO A 29 -42.77 -17.91 -39.15
N ALA A 30 -43.42 -16.85 -39.63
CA ALA A 30 -42.83 -15.50 -39.68
C ALA A 30 -42.55 -14.92 -38.29
N HIS A 31 -43.39 -15.23 -37.31
CA HIS A 31 -43.29 -14.76 -35.93
C HIS A 31 -43.31 -15.92 -34.94
N ALA A 32 -42.63 -15.73 -33.82
CA ALA A 32 -42.63 -16.69 -32.73
C ALA A 32 -43.66 -16.30 -31.67
N THR A 33 -44.33 -17.27 -31.05
CA THR A 33 -45.20 -17.04 -29.89
C THR A 33 -44.55 -17.58 -28.63
N ALA A 34 -44.33 -16.74 -27.64
CA ALA A 34 -43.85 -17.11 -26.31
C ALA A 34 -45.00 -17.10 -25.31
N GLN A 35 -45.07 -18.12 -24.45
CA GLN A 35 -46.06 -18.20 -23.38
C GLN A 35 -45.47 -17.60 -22.10
N VAL A 36 -46.00 -16.47 -21.63
CA VAL A 36 -45.51 -15.79 -20.42
C VAL A 36 -46.48 -16.03 -19.27
N GLY A 37 -46.03 -16.78 -18.26
CA GLY A 37 -46.75 -16.95 -17.00
C GLY A 37 -46.46 -15.80 -16.03
N VAL A 38 -47.50 -15.19 -15.48
CA VAL A 38 -47.38 -14.16 -14.43
C VAL A 38 -47.66 -14.80 -13.07
N LYS A 39 -46.75 -14.66 -12.12
CA LYS A 39 -46.98 -15.00 -10.70
C LYS A 39 -47.23 -13.73 -9.92
N LEU A 40 -48.43 -13.57 -9.37
CA LEU A 40 -48.76 -12.45 -8.50
C LEU A 40 -48.22 -12.68 -7.09
N ALA A 41 -47.69 -11.64 -6.45
CA ALA A 41 -47.38 -11.62 -5.02
C ALA A 41 -48.53 -10.97 -4.24
N GLY A 42 -48.86 -11.49 -3.06
CA GLY A 42 -49.92 -10.95 -2.19
C GLY A 42 -51.18 -11.82 -2.12
N ALA A 43 -52.37 -11.20 -2.02
CA ALA A 43 -53.65 -11.88 -1.74
C ALA A 43 -54.07 -12.96 -2.77
N PHE A 44 -53.47 -12.95 -3.97
CA PHE A 44 -53.71 -13.91 -5.05
C PHE A 44 -52.48 -14.82 -5.31
N ALA A 45 -51.56 -14.89 -4.34
CA ALA A 45 -50.38 -15.75 -4.44
C ALA A 45 -50.78 -17.22 -4.50
N GLY A 46 -50.59 -17.85 -5.67
CA GLY A 46 -50.93 -19.25 -5.91
C GLY A 46 -52.06 -19.49 -6.92
N GLU A 47 -52.77 -18.45 -7.37
CA GLU A 47 -53.73 -18.60 -8.47
C GLU A 47 -53.02 -18.74 -9.82
N ALA A 48 -53.37 -19.78 -10.57
CA ALA A 48 -52.81 -20.04 -11.89
C ALA A 48 -53.46 -19.12 -12.93
N ILE A 49 -52.80 -18.02 -13.27
CA ILE A 49 -53.17 -17.20 -14.42
C ILE A 49 -52.76 -17.95 -15.69
N PRO A 50 -53.67 -18.18 -16.66
CA PRO A 50 -53.32 -18.76 -17.94
C PRO A 50 -52.19 -17.95 -18.60
N PRO A 51 -51.13 -18.59 -19.11
CA PRO A 51 -50.02 -17.88 -19.71
C PRO A 51 -50.52 -17.01 -20.87
N ILE A 52 -49.98 -15.79 -20.95
CA ILE A 52 -50.30 -14.84 -22.01
C ILE A 52 -49.42 -15.19 -23.20
N ALA A 53 -50.05 -15.49 -24.33
CA ALA A 53 -49.36 -15.66 -25.60
C ALA A 53 -48.87 -14.28 -26.10
N MET A 54 -47.56 -14.07 -26.11
CA MET A 54 -46.93 -12.88 -26.68
C MET A 54 -46.30 -13.24 -28.03
N GLN A 55 -46.61 -12.45 -29.05
CA GLN A 55 -45.94 -12.55 -30.35
C GLN A 55 -44.63 -11.75 -30.30
N LEU A 56 -43.53 -12.40 -30.67
CA LEU A 56 -42.21 -11.78 -30.78
C LEU A 56 -41.99 -11.28 -32.22
N TYR A 57 -41.23 -10.20 -32.35
CA TYR A 57 -40.79 -9.70 -33.66
C TYR A 57 -39.96 -10.74 -34.41
N GLY A 58 -40.17 -10.80 -35.72
CA GLY A 58 -39.45 -11.67 -36.64
C GLY A 58 -38.59 -10.89 -37.64
N PRO A 59 -37.90 -11.59 -38.55
CA PRO A 59 -37.01 -10.97 -39.53
C PRO A 59 -37.75 -10.02 -40.49
N GLY A 60 -39.04 -10.26 -40.73
CA GLY A 60 -39.90 -9.42 -41.57
C GLY A 60 -40.32 -8.10 -40.94
N ASP A 61 -40.02 -7.85 -39.66
CA ASP A 61 -40.34 -6.60 -38.97
C ASP A 61 -39.17 -5.61 -38.98
N VAL A 62 -37.99 -6.05 -39.42
CA VAL A 62 -36.78 -5.22 -39.47
C VAL A 62 -36.70 -4.47 -40.79
N VAL A 63 -36.58 -3.15 -40.71
CA VAL A 63 -36.29 -2.31 -41.88
C VAL A 63 -34.80 -2.09 -42.05
N ALA A 64 -34.05 -1.84 -40.96
CA ALA A 64 -32.61 -1.57 -40.97
C ALA A 64 -31.98 -1.98 -39.63
N ILE A 65 -30.65 -2.04 -39.57
CA ILE A 65 -29.89 -2.25 -38.34
C ILE A 65 -29.11 -0.98 -37.97
N ASP A 66 -28.84 -0.79 -36.69
CA ASP A 66 -27.90 0.25 -36.25
C ASP A 66 -26.47 -0.19 -36.59
N THR A 67 -25.76 0.62 -37.38
CA THR A 67 -24.38 0.35 -37.79
C THR A 67 -23.40 0.39 -36.62
N ALA A 68 -23.75 1.03 -35.50
CA ALA A 68 -22.93 1.04 -34.29
C ALA A 68 -22.83 -0.35 -33.63
N LEU A 69 -23.69 -1.30 -34.00
CA LEU A 69 -23.60 -2.70 -33.54
C LEU A 69 -22.41 -3.44 -34.15
N VAL A 70 -21.84 -2.95 -35.26
CA VAL A 70 -20.69 -3.55 -35.92
C VAL A 70 -19.42 -3.17 -35.16
N VAL A 71 -18.78 -4.15 -34.53
CA VAL A 71 -17.54 -3.96 -33.76
C VAL A 71 -16.32 -4.05 -34.66
N ARG A 72 -16.33 -5.02 -35.59
CA ARG A 72 -15.20 -5.32 -36.47
C ARG A 72 -15.67 -5.83 -37.81
N THR A 73 -15.04 -5.35 -38.88
CA THR A 73 -15.07 -6.01 -40.19
C THR A 73 -13.67 -6.48 -40.51
N ASP A 74 -13.56 -7.70 -41.03
CA ASP A 74 -12.32 -8.18 -41.63
C ASP A 74 -12.67 -8.85 -42.96
N PRO A 75 -12.25 -8.31 -44.11
CA PRO A 75 -11.28 -7.24 -44.32
C PRO A 75 -11.73 -5.90 -43.74
N ARG A 76 -10.79 -5.06 -43.32
CA ARG A 76 -11.12 -3.67 -42.97
C ARG A 76 -11.70 -2.95 -44.18
N ARG A 77 -12.64 -2.03 -43.95
CA ARG A 77 -13.18 -1.16 -45.00
C ARG A 77 -12.05 -0.48 -45.78
N ASN A 78 -12.10 -0.60 -47.11
CA ASN A 78 -11.14 -0.11 -48.08
C ASN A 78 -9.73 -0.71 -47.95
N ALA A 79 -9.60 -1.91 -47.35
CA ALA A 79 -8.34 -2.65 -47.40
C ALA A 79 -7.98 -2.96 -48.86
N THR A 80 -6.75 -2.68 -49.28
CA THR A 80 -6.32 -2.87 -50.68
C THR A 80 -5.49 -4.14 -50.89
N ASN A 81 -5.17 -4.85 -49.82
CA ASN A 81 -4.20 -5.94 -49.80
C ASN A 81 -4.65 -7.12 -48.93
N PHE A 82 -5.96 -7.41 -48.89
CA PHE A 82 -6.47 -8.55 -48.13
C PHE A 82 -6.03 -9.87 -48.75
N GLU A 83 -5.75 -10.85 -47.90
CA GLU A 83 -5.24 -12.15 -48.31
C GLU A 83 -6.35 -13.00 -48.95
N PRO A 84 -6.15 -13.53 -50.17
CA PRO A 84 -7.18 -14.30 -50.86
C PRO A 84 -7.50 -15.66 -50.21
N ASN A 85 -6.64 -16.15 -49.29
CA ASN A 85 -6.85 -17.40 -48.57
C ASN A 85 -7.66 -17.26 -47.28
N TYR A 86 -8.03 -16.04 -46.90
CA TYR A 86 -8.83 -15.72 -45.71
C TYR A 86 -10.31 -15.62 -46.09
N LEU A 87 -11.18 -15.81 -45.10
CA LEU A 87 -12.62 -15.63 -45.23
C LEU A 87 -13.03 -14.27 -44.69
N ALA A 88 -13.90 -13.56 -45.41
CA ALA A 88 -14.44 -12.30 -44.92
C ALA A 88 -15.44 -12.53 -43.78
N ILE A 89 -15.41 -11.66 -42.78
CA ILE A 89 -16.19 -11.73 -41.55
C ILE A 89 -16.70 -10.36 -41.11
N VAL A 90 -17.75 -10.37 -40.30
CA VAL A 90 -18.23 -9.21 -39.53
C VAL A 90 -18.59 -9.65 -38.11
N ASP A 91 -18.15 -8.88 -37.13
CA ASP A 91 -18.42 -9.08 -35.71
C ASP A 91 -19.40 -8.04 -35.18
N PHE A 92 -20.40 -8.49 -34.43
CA PHE A 92 -21.39 -7.66 -33.75
C PHE A 92 -21.23 -7.73 -32.24
N ASP A 93 -21.52 -6.61 -31.57
CA ASP A 93 -21.44 -6.49 -30.10
C ASP A 93 -22.38 -7.48 -29.37
N PRO A 94 -23.67 -7.63 -29.73
CA PRO A 94 -24.51 -8.60 -29.05
C PRO A 94 -24.19 -10.04 -29.53
N PRO A 95 -23.89 -10.99 -28.62
CA PRO A 95 -23.53 -12.37 -28.99
C PRO A 95 -24.70 -13.19 -29.55
N ASP A 96 -25.95 -12.76 -29.35
CA ASP A 96 -27.17 -13.38 -29.87
C ASP A 96 -27.72 -12.71 -31.14
N PHE A 97 -27.10 -11.63 -31.63
CA PHE A 97 -27.64 -10.80 -32.70
C PHE A 97 -28.07 -11.57 -33.95
N PRO A 98 -27.28 -12.54 -34.49
CA PRO A 98 -27.67 -13.30 -35.69
C PRO A 98 -28.88 -14.21 -35.52
N TRP A 99 -29.28 -14.55 -34.28
CA TRP A 99 -30.39 -15.49 -34.02
C TRP A 99 -31.54 -14.89 -33.23
N MET A 100 -31.40 -13.65 -32.75
CA MET A 100 -32.38 -12.97 -31.90
C MET A 100 -33.77 -12.90 -32.53
N LEU A 101 -33.86 -12.82 -33.86
CA LEU A 101 -35.13 -12.75 -34.60
C LEU A 101 -35.50 -14.04 -35.31
N THR A 102 -34.73 -15.13 -35.14
CA THR A 102 -35.09 -16.43 -35.72
C THR A 102 -36.22 -17.06 -34.88
N PRO A 103 -37.42 -17.31 -35.42
CA PRO A 103 -38.59 -17.73 -34.64
C PRO A 103 -38.66 -19.25 -34.39
N ALA A 104 -37.52 -19.88 -34.15
CA ALA A 104 -37.40 -21.33 -33.95
C ALA A 104 -36.27 -21.68 -32.97
N SER A 105 -36.34 -22.73 -32.16
CA SER A 105 -35.23 -23.25 -31.34
C SER A 105 -34.26 -24.08 -32.19
N ALA A 106 -33.03 -24.27 -31.71
CA ALA A 106 -32.04 -25.10 -32.39
C ALA A 106 -32.49 -26.57 -32.50
N THR A 107 -31.97 -27.28 -33.50
CA THR A 107 -32.15 -28.74 -33.66
C THR A 107 -31.49 -29.53 -32.52
N ALA A 108 -31.78 -30.83 -32.42
CA ALA A 108 -31.06 -31.76 -31.55
C ALA A 108 -29.55 -31.88 -31.88
N THR A 109 -29.10 -31.31 -32.99
CA THR A 109 -27.69 -31.25 -33.44
C THR A 109 -27.11 -29.84 -33.33
N ASP A 110 -27.72 -28.97 -32.51
CA ASP A 110 -27.31 -27.58 -32.26
C ASP A 110 -27.22 -26.69 -33.50
N ARG A 111 -28.13 -26.89 -34.47
CA ARG A 111 -28.22 -26.08 -35.68
C ARG A 111 -29.36 -25.10 -35.59
N LEU A 112 -29.07 -23.83 -35.87
CA LEU A 112 -30.05 -22.76 -35.90
C LEU A 112 -29.69 -21.75 -36.98
N ARG A 113 -30.58 -21.51 -37.94
CA ARG A 113 -30.31 -20.56 -39.04
C ARG A 113 -30.32 -19.11 -38.54
N PRO A 114 -29.30 -18.30 -38.85
CA PRO A 114 -29.32 -16.89 -38.53
C PRO A 114 -30.31 -16.14 -39.44
N TRP A 115 -30.89 -15.05 -38.95
CA TRP A 115 -31.76 -14.19 -39.76
C TRP A 115 -30.97 -13.24 -40.69
N LEU A 116 -29.65 -13.15 -40.49
CA LEU A 116 -28.69 -12.39 -41.29
C LEU A 116 -27.59 -13.30 -41.82
N VAL A 117 -27.08 -12.99 -43.00
CA VAL A 117 -25.88 -13.62 -43.56
C VAL A 117 -24.95 -12.57 -44.18
N LEU A 118 -23.67 -12.91 -44.28
CA LEU A 118 -22.67 -12.12 -44.96
C LEU A 118 -22.44 -12.66 -46.37
N VAL A 119 -22.70 -11.83 -47.38
CA VAL A 119 -22.38 -12.14 -48.78
C VAL A 119 -21.25 -11.27 -49.27
N VAL A 120 -20.31 -11.85 -50.01
CA VAL A 120 -19.18 -11.15 -50.62
C VAL A 120 -19.32 -11.30 -52.12
N LEU A 121 -19.44 -10.17 -52.83
CA LEU A 121 -19.75 -10.10 -54.26
C LEU A 121 -18.61 -9.41 -55.00
N GLU A 122 -18.26 -9.87 -56.20
CA GLU A 122 -17.28 -9.19 -57.04
C GLU A 122 -17.87 -7.89 -57.60
N VAL A 123 -17.18 -6.77 -57.37
CA VAL A 123 -17.65 -5.44 -57.78
C VAL A 123 -17.77 -5.36 -59.31
N ALA A 124 -16.86 -5.98 -60.05
CA ALA A 124 -16.90 -6.01 -61.51
C ALA A 124 -18.14 -6.71 -62.09
N LYS A 125 -18.75 -7.65 -61.34
CA LYS A 125 -19.90 -8.44 -61.78
C LYS A 125 -21.24 -7.87 -61.28
N CYS A 126 -21.31 -7.53 -59.99
CA CYS A 126 -22.57 -7.11 -59.34
C CYS A 126 -22.66 -5.60 -59.09
N GLY A 127 -21.54 -4.88 -59.18
CA GLY A 127 -21.44 -3.48 -58.76
C GLY A 127 -21.45 -3.32 -57.23
N VAL A 128 -21.64 -2.07 -56.79
CA VAL A 128 -21.78 -1.70 -55.37
C VAL A 128 -23.25 -1.42 -55.03
N PRO A 129 -23.68 -1.60 -53.77
CA PRO A 129 -25.04 -1.26 -53.33
C PRO A 129 -25.38 0.21 -53.62
N LYS A 130 -26.58 0.46 -54.15
CA LYS A 130 -27.05 1.82 -54.50
C LYS A 130 -28.43 2.08 -53.92
N MET A 131 -28.66 3.31 -53.47
CA MET A 131 -30.01 3.78 -53.16
C MET A 131 -30.83 3.92 -54.45
N LYS A 132 -32.00 3.28 -54.48
CA LYS A 132 -33.04 3.58 -55.48
C LYS A 132 -34.04 4.58 -54.90
N GLY A 133 -34.60 5.44 -55.74
CA GLY A 133 -35.63 6.40 -55.31
C GLY A 133 -36.78 5.68 -54.61
N GLN A 134 -37.16 6.15 -53.41
CA GLN A 134 -38.19 5.59 -52.52
C GLN A 134 -37.87 4.25 -51.83
N ALA A 135 -36.71 3.63 -52.07
CA ALA A 135 -36.29 2.46 -51.31
C ALA A 135 -35.81 2.86 -49.89
N PRO A 136 -36.11 2.08 -48.83
CA PRO A 136 -35.68 2.40 -47.47
C PRO A 136 -34.18 2.12 -47.24
N LEU A 137 -33.56 1.27 -48.07
CA LEU A 137 -32.17 0.86 -47.95
C LEU A 137 -31.44 0.81 -49.30
N PRO A 138 -30.09 0.85 -49.29
CA PRO A 138 -29.29 0.52 -50.46
C PRO A 138 -29.60 -0.90 -50.94
N GLN A 139 -29.67 -1.09 -52.25
CA GLN A 139 -29.99 -2.36 -52.88
C GLN A 139 -28.87 -2.80 -53.82
N ILE A 140 -28.67 -4.12 -53.91
CA ILE A 140 -27.77 -4.73 -54.89
C ILE A 140 -28.55 -5.77 -55.69
N ARG A 141 -28.38 -5.76 -57.03
CA ARG A 141 -29.00 -6.72 -57.94
C ARG A 141 -27.96 -7.72 -58.40
N VAL A 142 -28.23 -9.00 -58.17
CA VAL A 142 -27.49 -10.13 -58.71
C VAL A 142 -28.28 -10.70 -59.90
N PRO A 143 -27.76 -10.59 -61.13
CA PRO A 143 -28.41 -11.14 -62.32
C PRO A 143 -28.59 -12.66 -62.23
N ALA A 144 -29.66 -13.20 -62.82
CA ALA A 144 -30.00 -14.63 -62.78
C ALA A 144 -28.84 -15.57 -63.14
N ALA A 145 -28.01 -15.19 -64.13
CA ALA A 145 -26.86 -15.97 -64.57
C ALA A 145 -25.70 -16.03 -63.55
N LEU A 146 -25.69 -15.12 -62.58
CA LEU A 146 -24.63 -14.99 -61.57
C LEU A 146 -25.08 -15.50 -60.18
N VAL A 147 -26.36 -15.81 -59.98
CA VAL A 147 -26.89 -16.22 -58.66
C VAL A 147 -26.17 -17.45 -58.11
N GLU A 148 -25.93 -18.48 -58.93
CA GLU A 148 -25.24 -19.70 -58.50
C GLU A 148 -23.77 -19.46 -58.13
N THR A 149 -23.12 -18.47 -58.75
CA THR A 149 -21.68 -18.22 -58.59
C THR A 149 -21.36 -17.11 -57.58
N GLU A 150 -22.28 -16.17 -57.35
CA GLU A 150 -22.08 -15.01 -56.49
C GLU A 150 -22.86 -15.09 -55.17
N LEU A 151 -23.85 -15.99 -55.01
CA LEU A 151 -24.59 -16.15 -53.75
C LEU A 151 -24.41 -17.54 -53.12
N PRO A 152 -24.17 -17.65 -51.80
CA PRO A 152 -24.00 -18.94 -51.13
C PRO A 152 -25.35 -19.64 -50.90
N PRO A 153 -25.39 -20.99 -50.81
CA PRO A 153 -26.63 -21.75 -50.61
C PRO A 153 -27.17 -21.65 -49.18
N LEU A 154 -28.30 -20.97 -48.97
CA LEU A 154 -28.85 -20.65 -47.64
C LEU A 154 -29.22 -21.86 -46.76
N GLY A 155 -29.33 -23.07 -47.32
CA GLY A 155 -29.57 -24.29 -46.55
C GLY A 155 -28.46 -24.61 -45.53
N GLU A 156 -27.26 -24.08 -45.75
CA GLU A 156 -26.11 -24.23 -44.84
C GLU A 156 -25.80 -22.98 -44.00
N SER A 157 -26.68 -21.97 -44.03
CA SER A 157 -26.47 -20.68 -43.34
C SER A 157 -26.23 -20.78 -41.83
N TRP A 158 -26.75 -21.84 -41.19
CA TRP A 158 -26.47 -22.16 -39.79
C TRP A 158 -24.98 -22.34 -39.49
N SER A 159 -24.17 -22.72 -40.48
CA SER A 159 -22.73 -22.96 -40.31
C SER A 159 -21.87 -21.70 -40.45
N TRP A 160 -22.46 -20.59 -40.89
CA TRP A 160 -21.76 -19.34 -41.21
C TRP A 160 -21.83 -18.30 -40.10
N ALA A 161 -22.47 -18.64 -38.97
CA ALA A 161 -22.61 -17.78 -37.81
C ALA A 161 -22.21 -18.53 -36.53
N HIS A 162 -21.51 -17.86 -35.62
CA HIS A 162 -21.16 -18.39 -34.30
C HIS A 162 -20.98 -17.24 -33.30
N ALA A 163 -21.06 -17.54 -32.01
CA ALA A 163 -20.68 -16.60 -30.95
C ALA A 163 -19.28 -16.92 -30.45
N GLN A 164 -18.49 -15.88 -30.19
CA GLN A 164 -17.16 -15.97 -29.59
C GLN A 164 -17.23 -15.40 -28.18
N VAL A 165 -16.85 -16.22 -27.21
CA VAL A 165 -16.91 -15.91 -25.77
C VAL A 165 -15.49 -16.00 -25.20
N VAL A 166 -15.11 -15.02 -24.40
CA VAL A 166 -13.86 -15.06 -23.63
C VAL A 166 -14.16 -15.68 -22.28
N SER A 167 -13.62 -16.88 -22.03
CA SER A 167 -13.94 -17.64 -20.82
C SER A 167 -12.73 -18.42 -20.30
N ASP A 168 -12.45 -18.26 -19.00
CA ASP A 168 -11.47 -19.05 -18.26
C ASP A 168 -12.05 -20.40 -17.80
N SER A 169 -13.37 -20.59 -17.90
CA SER A 169 -14.04 -21.87 -17.66
C SER A 169 -13.67 -22.90 -18.73
N ALA A 170 -13.70 -24.20 -18.40
CA ALA A 170 -13.56 -25.26 -19.39
C ALA A 170 -14.75 -25.28 -20.37
N SER A 171 -14.56 -25.77 -21.60
CA SER A 171 -15.60 -25.81 -22.65
C SER A 171 -16.89 -26.55 -22.24
N ASP A 172 -16.76 -27.47 -21.29
CA ASP A 172 -17.86 -28.35 -20.89
C ASP A 172 -18.68 -27.75 -19.73
N ASN A 173 -18.22 -26.62 -19.16
CA ASN A 173 -18.90 -25.92 -18.07
C ASN A 173 -19.92 -24.89 -18.58
N VAL A 174 -21.02 -25.39 -19.15
CA VAL A 174 -22.10 -24.55 -19.73
C VAL A 174 -22.65 -23.54 -18.71
N ALA A 175 -22.81 -23.93 -17.44
CA ALA A 175 -23.31 -23.06 -16.40
C ALA A 175 -22.36 -21.89 -16.07
N GLY A 176 -21.04 -22.15 -16.05
CA GLY A 176 -20.03 -21.11 -15.86
C GLY A 176 -19.98 -20.12 -17.02
N ILE A 177 -19.97 -20.64 -18.26
CA ILE A 177 -20.01 -19.82 -19.49
C ILE A 177 -21.26 -18.94 -19.52
N GLN A 178 -22.42 -19.48 -19.10
CA GLN A 178 -23.67 -18.73 -19.02
C GLN A 178 -23.60 -17.61 -17.96
N ALA A 179 -23.00 -17.86 -16.80
CA ALA A 179 -22.81 -16.84 -15.77
C ALA A 179 -21.85 -15.73 -16.22
N GLU A 180 -20.76 -16.07 -16.91
CA GLU A 180 -19.79 -15.11 -17.46
C GLU A 180 -20.41 -14.24 -18.57
N LEU A 181 -21.19 -14.85 -19.48
CA LEU A 181 -21.96 -14.15 -20.51
C LEU A 181 -22.94 -13.11 -19.93
N GLN A 182 -23.48 -13.36 -18.73
CA GLN A 182 -24.37 -12.44 -18.03
C GLN A 182 -23.61 -11.37 -17.23
N GLY A 183 -22.44 -11.73 -16.68
CA GLY A 183 -21.63 -10.86 -15.81
C GLY A 183 -20.86 -9.77 -16.56
N ASP A 184 -20.29 -10.07 -17.72
CA ASP A 184 -19.62 -9.10 -18.58
C ASP A 184 -19.97 -9.26 -20.07
N PRO A 185 -21.17 -8.80 -20.49
CA PRO A 185 -21.65 -8.97 -21.85
C PRO A 185 -20.76 -8.34 -22.93
N ARG A 186 -19.94 -7.33 -22.58
CA ARG A 186 -19.11 -6.55 -23.52
C ARG A 186 -17.86 -7.28 -23.99
N SER A 187 -17.50 -8.37 -23.33
CA SER A 187 -16.33 -9.19 -23.66
C SER A 187 -16.62 -10.23 -24.75
N ASN A 188 -17.87 -10.31 -25.23
CA ASN A 188 -18.37 -11.36 -26.11
C ASN A 188 -18.91 -10.77 -27.40
N VAL A 189 -18.76 -11.49 -28.52
CA VAL A 189 -19.23 -11.03 -29.84
C VAL A 189 -19.94 -12.14 -30.58
N SER A 190 -20.76 -11.79 -31.57
CA SER A 190 -21.24 -12.72 -32.59
C SER A 190 -20.58 -12.44 -33.92
N ARG A 191 -20.25 -13.49 -34.68
CA ARG A 191 -19.54 -13.40 -35.95
C ARG A 191 -20.37 -14.01 -37.08
N LEU A 192 -20.48 -13.29 -38.20
CA LEU A 192 -20.87 -13.85 -39.49
C LEU A 192 -19.62 -14.05 -40.35
N VAL A 193 -19.56 -15.19 -41.06
CA VAL A 193 -18.46 -15.58 -41.96
C VAL A 193 -19.02 -15.81 -43.36
N CYS A 194 -18.42 -15.23 -44.39
CA CYS A 194 -18.78 -15.56 -45.76
C CYS A 194 -18.00 -16.81 -46.21
N PRO A 195 -18.66 -17.89 -46.68
CA PRO A 195 -17.98 -19.14 -47.06
C PRO A 195 -17.28 -19.06 -48.43
N ARG A 196 -16.84 -17.87 -48.88
CA ARG A 196 -16.25 -17.65 -50.23
C ARG A 196 -14.73 -17.71 -50.18
N ARG A 197 -14.11 -18.53 -51.03
CA ARG A 197 -12.67 -18.40 -51.33
C ARG A 197 -12.47 -17.20 -52.24
N LEU A 198 -11.64 -16.25 -51.83
CA LEU A 198 -11.45 -15.02 -52.59
C LEU A 198 -10.46 -15.22 -53.75
N SER A 199 -10.74 -14.60 -54.88
CA SER A 199 -9.80 -14.48 -56.01
C SER A 199 -8.72 -13.42 -55.71
N PRO A 200 -7.44 -13.66 -56.04
CA PRO A 200 -6.38 -12.64 -55.94
C PRO A 200 -6.65 -11.42 -56.83
N ARG A 201 -6.08 -10.25 -56.49
CA ARG A 201 -6.20 -8.99 -57.26
C ARG A 201 -7.63 -8.64 -57.70
N THR A 202 -8.60 -8.84 -56.82
CA THR A 202 -10.02 -8.67 -57.14
C THR A 202 -10.68 -7.72 -56.15
N ASP A 203 -11.51 -6.82 -56.66
CA ASP A 203 -12.31 -5.89 -55.87
C ASP A 203 -13.64 -6.54 -55.47
N TYR A 204 -13.92 -6.54 -54.17
CA TYR A 204 -15.10 -7.13 -53.56
C TYR A 204 -15.91 -6.11 -52.77
N VAL A 205 -17.21 -6.36 -52.69
CA VAL A 205 -18.10 -5.72 -51.72
C VAL A 205 -18.72 -6.77 -50.80
N ALA A 206 -18.52 -6.59 -49.51
CA ALA A 206 -19.15 -7.40 -48.48
C ALA A 206 -20.45 -6.73 -48.03
N CYS A 207 -21.55 -7.48 -48.01
CA CYS A 207 -22.88 -7.00 -47.68
C CYS A 207 -23.52 -7.89 -46.60
N VAL A 208 -24.02 -7.26 -45.53
CA VAL A 208 -24.89 -7.91 -44.54
C VAL A 208 -26.33 -7.80 -45.06
N VAL A 209 -26.96 -8.95 -45.29
CA VAL A 209 -28.28 -9.06 -45.94
C VAL A 209 -29.20 -9.99 -45.14
N PRO A 210 -30.53 -9.82 -45.22
CA PRO A 210 -31.47 -10.76 -44.61
C PRO A 210 -31.40 -12.14 -45.28
N ALA A 211 -31.44 -13.20 -44.45
CA ALA A 211 -31.44 -14.59 -44.93
C ALA A 211 -32.82 -15.09 -45.38
N PHE A 212 -33.89 -14.42 -44.94
CA PHE A 212 -35.28 -14.83 -45.20
C PHE A 212 -36.05 -13.83 -46.06
N GLU A 213 -36.97 -14.33 -46.86
CA GLU A 213 -37.76 -13.59 -47.84
C GLU A 213 -38.60 -12.45 -47.22
N PRO A 214 -39.30 -12.60 -46.08
CA PRO A 214 -39.98 -11.48 -45.43
C PRO A 214 -39.07 -10.30 -45.11
N GLY A 215 -37.84 -10.58 -44.65
CA GLY A 215 -36.83 -9.55 -44.39
C GLY A 215 -36.34 -8.87 -45.67
N ARG A 216 -36.16 -9.66 -46.75
CA ARG A 216 -35.83 -9.13 -48.08
C ARG A 216 -36.92 -8.17 -48.59
N LEU A 217 -38.19 -8.58 -48.54
CA LEU A 217 -39.30 -7.75 -49.00
C LEU A 217 -39.47 -6.48 -48.16
N ARG A 218 -39.32 -6.56 -46.83
CA ARG A 218 -39.38 -5.39 -45.94
C ARG A 218 -38.25 -4.40 -46.24
N GLY A 219 -37.01 -4.86 -46.35
CA GLY A 219 -35.86 -4.01 -46.66
C GLY A 219 -35.88 -3.42 -48.08
N LEU A 220 -36.62 -4.02 -49.02
CA LEU A 220 -36.84 -3.46 -50.35
C LEU A 220 -38.00 -2.46 -50.41
N GLY A 221 -38.79 -2.32 -49.34
CA GLY A 221 -40.03 -1.53 -49.33
C GLY A 221 -41.20 -2.21 -50.05
N LEU A 222 -41.14 -3.52 -50.28
CA LEU A 222 -42.13 -4.33 -51.01
C LEU A 222 -43.06 -5.14 -50.08
N ALA A 223 -42.94 -4.98 -48.77
CA ALA A 223 -43.72 -5.76 -47.79
C ALA A 223 -45.20 -5.33 -47.66
N GLY A 224 -45.60 -4.18 -48.21
CA GLY A 224 -46.97 -3.65 -48.08
C GLY A 224 -47.41 -3.52 -46.61
N ASP A 225 -48.65 -3.93 -46.31
CA ASP A 225 -49.21 -3.99 -44.95
C ASP A 225 -48.73 -5.23 -44.14
N GLY A 226 -47.92 -6.11 -44.74
CA GLY A 226 -47.43 -7.35 -44.12
C GLY A 226 -48.41 -8.52 -44.15
N SER A 227 -49.58 -8.39 -44.79
CA SER A 227 -50.62 -9.43 -44.80
C SER A 227 -50.43 -10.50 -45.91
N GLY A 228 -49.55 -10.24 -46.89
CA GLY A 228 -49.28 -11.16 -48.00
C GLY A 228 -48.69 -12.52 -47.59
N ALA A 229 -48.98 -13.58 -48.37
CA ALA A 229 -48.55 -14.95 -48.06
C ALA A 229 -47.03 -15.11 -47.89
N ALA A 230 -46.22 -14.36 -48.66
CA ALA A 230 -44.77 -14.34 -48.56
C ALA A 230 -44.23 -13.68 -47.29
N MET A 231 -45.07 -12.97 -46.53
CA MET A 231 -44.73 -12.37 -45.23
C MET A 231 -45.11 -13.27 -44.03
N GLN A 232 -45.88 -14.33 -44.27
CA GLN A 232 -46.41 -15.23 -43.22
C GLN A 232 -45.50 -16.44 -42.94
N THR A 233 -44.63 -16.80 -43.89
CA THR A 233 -43.67 -17.89 -43.75
C THR A 233 -42.25 -17.43 -44.06
N LEU A 234 -41.26 -17.96 -43.33
CA LEU A 234 -39.84 -17.69 -43.59
C LEU A 234 -39.31 -18.65 -44.66
N ALA A 235 -39.57 -18.32 -45.92
CA ALA A 235 -38.85 -18.87 -47.05
C ALA A 235 -37.42 -18.27 -47.14
N PRO A 236 -36.43 -18.96 -47.73
CA PRO A 236 -35.10 -18.38 -47.95
C PRO A 236 -35.18 -17.18 -48.89
N ALA A 237 -34.37 -16.15 -48.65
CA ALA A 237 -34.36 -14.90 -49.44
C ALA A 237 -33.91 -15.10 -50.91
N TRP A 238 -33.20 -16.19 -51.19
CA TRP A 238 -32.88 -16.64 -52.54
C TRP A 238 -32.75 -18.15 -52.58
N ASN A 239 -32.86 -18.72 -53.78
CA ASN A 239 -32.60 -20.12 -54.05
C ASN A 239 -31.64 -20.21 -55.24
N THR A 240 -30.44 -20.77 -55.01
CA THR A 240 -29.42 -20.90 -56.04
C THR A 240 -29.80 -21.86 -57.17
N ALA A 241 -30.78 -22.75 -56.94
CA ALA A 241 -31.33 -23.63 -57.97
C ALA A 241 -32.36 -22.96 -58.89
N VAL A 242 -32.79 -21.73 -58.58
CA VAL A 242 -33.80 -21.00 -59.36
C VAL A 242 -33.10 -19.92 -60.19
N VAL A 243 -33.26 -20.01 -61.52
CA VAL A 243 -32.68 -19.03 -62.47
C VAL A 243 -33.57 -17.79 -62.54
N ALA A 244 -33.41 -16.87 -61.59
CA ALA A 244 -34.10 -15.59 -61.53
C ALA A 244 -33.21 -14.49 -60.95
N ASP A 245 -33.46 -13.23 -61.32
CA ASP A 245 -32.76 -12.10 -60.74
C ASP A 245 -33.06 -11.97 -59.25
N VAL A 246 -32.03 -11.76 -58.45
CA VAL A 246 -32.15 -11.55 -57.00
C VAL A 246 -31.76 -10.12 -56.68
N THR A 247 -32.68 -9.37 -56.07
CA THR A 247 -32.36 -8.04 -55.50
C THR A 247 -32.36 -8.13 -53.99
N LEU A 248 -31.27 -7.71 -53.36
CA LEU A 248 -31.06 -7.79 -51.91
C LEU A 248 -31.00 -6.38 -51.31
N PRO A 249 -31.73 -6.12 -50.21
CA PRO A 249 -31.49 -4.94 -49.39
C PRO A 249 -30.23 -5.14 -48.55
N VAL A 250 -29.48 -4.07 -48.35
CA VAL A 250 -28.18 -4.11 -47.68
C VAL A 250 -28.26 -3.33 -46.37
N TYR A 251 -28.14 -4.05 -45.26
CA TYR A 251 -28.16 -3.44 -43.92
C TYR A 251 -26.84 -2.76 -43.58
N TYR A 252 -25.73 -3.33 -44.04
CA TYR A 252 -24.39 -2.78 -43.87
C TYR A 252 -23.48 -3.31 -44.98
N HIS A 253 -22.55 -2.47 -45.49
CA HIS A 253 -21.57 -2.91 -46.49
C HIS A 253 -20.23 -2.20 -46.39
N TRP A 254 -19.20 -2.85 -46.93
CA TRP A 254 -17.88 -2.25 -47.12
C TRP A 254 -17.19 -2.87 -48.34
N GLU A 255 -16.27 -2.11 -48.91
CA GLU A 255 -15.47 -2.52 -50.06
C GLU A 255 -14.07 -2.91 -49.62
N PHE A 256 -13.43 -3.83 -50.34
CA PHE A 256 -12.03 -4.20 -50.15
C PHE A 256 -11.47 -4.84 -51.43
N SER A 257 -10.15 -4.88 -51.54
CA SER A 257 -9.41 -5.52 -52.63
C SER A 257 -8.45 -6.55 -52.08
N THR A 258 -8.29 -7.65 -52.81
CA THR A 258 -7.33 -8.71 -52.46
C THR A 258 -5.95 -8.48 -53.07
N SER A 259 -4.90 -8.92 -52.38
CA SER A 259 -3.51 -8.78 -52.84
C SER A 259 -3.08 -9.85 -53.84
N ASP A 260 -1.82 -9.76 -54.28
CA ASP A 260 -1.06 -10.86 -54.89
C ASP A 260 -1.02 -12.08 -53.95
N ALA A 261 -0.84 -13.27 -54.54
CA ALA A 261 -0.61 -14.49 -53.76
C ALA A 261 0.69 -14.37 -52.94
N GLY A 262 0.57 -14.37 -51.62
CA GLY A 262 1.68 -14.23 -50.68
C GLY A 262 1.19 -13.90 -49.29
N ASP A 263 1.02 -14.93 -48.47
CA ASP A 263 0.54 -14.89 -47.09
C ASP A 263 1.67 -14.58 -46.07
N PHE A 264 1.27 -14.47 -44.80
CA PHE A 264 2.17 -14.28 -43.66
C PHE A 264 3.35 -15.26 -43.68
N GLU A 265 3.10 -16.54 -43.94
CA GLU A 265 4.12 -17.58 -44.02
C GLU A 265 5.13 -17.29 -45.14
N SER A 266 4.65 -16.95 -46.34
CA SER A 266 5.51 -16.61 -47.47
C SER A 266 6.47 -15.47 -47.14
N LEU A 267 5.99 -14.43 -46.44
CA LEU A 267 6.81 -13.30 -45.99
C LEU A 267 7.77 -13.68 -44.85
N ALA A 268 7.34 -14.48 -43.88
CA ALA A 268 8.20 -14.98 -42.81
C ALA A 268 9.32 -15.89 -43.35
N ARG A 269 9.02 -16.73 -44.35
CA ARG A 269 9.98 -17.59 -45.05
C ARG A 269 10.99 -16.82 -45.89
N ARG A 270 10.69 -15.59 -46.31
CA ARG A 270 11.64 -14.74 -47.05
C ARG A 270 12.75 -14.22 -46.16
N LEU A 271 12.51 -14.04 -44.87
CA LEU A 271 13.51 -13.56 -43.92
C LEU A 271 14.73 -14.49 -43.87
N ARG A 272 15.92 -13.88 -43.83
CA ARG A 272 17.23 -14.54 -43.82
C ARG A 272 18.06 -14.06 -42.64
N THR A 273 18.83 -14.98 -42.05
CA THR A 273 19.76 -14.66 -40.96
C THR A 273 21.18 -14.36 -41.50
N PRO A 274 22.06 -13.69 -40.71
CA PRO A 274 23.44 -13.42 -41.11
C PRO A 274 24.20 -14.65 -41.63
N LYS A 275 23.89 -15.84 -41.12
CA LYS A 275 24.46 -17.13 -41.55
C LYS A 275 24.32 -17.40 -43.06
N LYS A 276 23.30 -16.87 -43.73
CA LYS A 276 23.12 -17.00 -45.20
C LYS A 276 24.33 -16.43 -45.95
N TRP A 277 24.91 -15.34 -45.45
CA TRP A 277 26.01 -14.63 -46.08
C TRP A 277 27.38 -15.07 -45.54
N LYS A 278 27.48 -16.26 -44.92
CA LYS A 278 28.73 -16.75 -44.34
C LYS A 278 29.92 -16.79 -45.33
N ASN A 279 29.63 -16.92 -46.62
CA ASN A 279 30.64 -16.99 -47.68
C ASN A 279 30.81 -15.67 -48.45
N ASP A 280 30.12 -14.59 -48.03
CA ASP A 280 30.21 -13.25 -48.63
C ASP A 280 30.96 -12.32 -47.66
N ALA A 281 32.27 -12.16 -47.89
CA ALA A 281 33.14 -11.40 -47.00
C ALA A 281 32.73 -9.91 -46.88
N ALA A 282 32.20 -9.32 -47.96
CA ALA A 282 31.76 -7.93 -47.94
C ALA A 282 30.53 -7.75 -47.07
N MET A 283 29.54 -8.65 -47.22
CA MET A 283 28.33 -8.63 -46.39
C MET A 283 28.62 -8.97 -44.93
N GLN A 284 29.51 -9.93 -44.65
CA GLN A 284 29.93 -10.22 -43.27
C GLN A 284 30.59 -9.01 -42.62
N SER A 285 31.48 -8.32 -43.35
CA SER A 285 32.13 -7.11 -42.84
C SER A 285 31.11 -6.00 -42.56
N LEU A 286 30.12 -5.83 -43.44
CA LEU A 286 29.03 -4.87 -43.22
C LEU A 286 28.21 -5.21 -41.97
N LEU A 287 27.76 -6.46 -41.84
CA LEU A 287 26.95 -6.92 -40.71
C LEU A 287 27.73 -6.89 -39.38
N ALA A 288 29.02 -7.19 -39.40
CA ALA A 288 29.87 -7.16 -38.21
C ALA A 288 30.18 -5.73 -37.71
N ASN A 289 30.08 -4.72 -38.59
CA ASN A 289 30.33 -3.33 -38.25
C ASN A 289 29.03 -2.50 -38.09
N ILE A 290 27.86 -3.09 -38.31
CA ILE A 290 26.57 -2.39 -38.22
C ILE A 290 26.37 -1.78 -36.83
N GLY A 291 25.96 -0.51 -36.76
CA GLY A 291 25.87 0.23 -35.50
C GLY A 291 27.18 0.90 -35.07
N THR A 292 28.27 0.71 -35.83
CA THR A 292 29.55 1.41 -35.60
C THR A 292 30.09 2.02 -36.90
N ALA A 293 30.70 3.20 -36.82
CA ALA A 293 31.34 3.85 -37.95
C ALA A 293 32.63 4.57 -37.53
N PRO A 294 33.63 4.73 -38.41
CA PRO A 294 34.78 5.58 -38.12
C PRO A 294 34.34 7.04 -37.88
N MET A 295 34.87 7.67 -36.85
CA MET A 295 34.62 9.06 -36.49
C MET A 295 35.93 9.83 -36.42
N ALA A 296 36.05 10.89 -37.22
CA ALA A 296 37.16 11.82 -37.13
C ALA A 296 37.08 12.59 -35.80
N VAL A 297 38.22 12.71 -35.11
CA VAL A 297 38.33 13.52 -33.89
C VAL A 297 39.04 14.81 -34.25
N ASP A 298 38.55 15.94 -33.73
CA ASP A 298 39.12 17.26 -33.98
C ASP A 298 40.62 17.29 -33.59
N PRO A 299 41.50 17.88 -34.43
CA PRO A 299 42.92 18.04 -34.12
C PRO A 299 43.20 18.71 -32.77
N LEU A 300 42.28 19.55 -32.25
CA LEU A 300 42.36 20.16 -30.92
C LEU A 300 42.28 19.15 -29.77
N ILE A 301 41.56 18.04 -29.97
CA ILE A 301 41.45 16.93 -29.01
C ILE A 301 42.56 15.90 -29.27
N ASN A 302 43.02 15.82 -30.52
CA ASN A 302 44.04 14.87 -30.94
C ASN A 302 44.94 15.40 -32.07
N PRO A 303 46.10 15.99 -31.73
CA PRO A 303 47.02 16.54 -32.73
C PRO A 303 47.64 15.48 -33.65
N ALA A 304 47.56 14.19 -33.29
CA ALA A 304 48.05 13.08 -34.09
C ALA A 304 47.06 12.55 -35.15
N GLY A 305 45.86 13.14 -35.28
CA GLY A 305 44.91 12.82 -36.36
C GLY A 305 44.26 11.42 -36.27
N VAL A 306 44.27 10.76 -35.11
CA VAL A 306 43.68 9.42 -34.94
C VAL A 306 42.15 9.49 -34.92
N SER A 307 41.48 8.68 -35.76
CA SER A 307 40.04 8.47 -35.74
C SER A 307 39.60 7.57 -34.58
N THR A 308 38.44 7.84 -34.00
CA THR A 308 37.76 6.93 -33.05
C THR A 308 36.60 6.21 -33.75
N LYS A 309 35.80 5.44 -33.01
CA LYS A 309 34.56 4.82 -33.53
C LYS A 309 33.33 5.55 -32.98
N MET A 310 32.46 6.00 -33.86
CA MET A 310 31.09 6.34 -33.53
C MET A 310 30.31 5.06 -33.24
N GLU A 311 29.51 5.09 -32.20
CA GLU A 311 28.65 3.99 -31.77
C GLU A 311 27.21 4.50 -31.77
N GLY A 312 26.25 3.70 -32.25
CA GLY A 312 24.82 3.98 -32.16
C GLY A 312 24.18 3.45 -30.88
N ALA A 313 22.85 3.61 -30.78
CA ALA A 313 22.02 3.03 -29.72
C ALA A 313 21.93 1.49 -29.83
N LEU A 314 22.08 0.95 -31.04
CA LEU A 314 22.17 -0.48 -31.33
C LEU A 314 23.51 -0.78 -32.00
N VAL A 315 24.22 -1.79 -31.50
CA VAL A 315 25.57 -2.20 -31.95
C VAL A 315 25.60 -3.73 -32.20
N PRO A 316 26.57 -4.28 -32.95
CA PRO A 316 26.61 -5.71 -33.20
C PRO A 316 26.98 -6.47 -31.93
N LEU A 317 26.52 -7.72 -31.78
CA LEU A 317 26.79 -8.54 -30.59
C LEU A 317 28.29 -8.80 -30.34
N SER A 318 29.11 -8.75 -31.39
CA SER A 318 30.57 -8.89 -31.33
C SER A 318 31.29 -7.65 -30.80
N TYR A 319 30.61 -6.49 -30.77
CA TYR A 319 31.17 -5.25 -30.26
C TYR A 319 30.99 -5.16 -28.74
N THR A 320 31.98 -4.58 -28.06
CA THR A 320 31.93 -4.34 -26.61
C THR A 320 31.98 -2.82 -26.37
N PRO A 321 30.84 -2.19 -26.06
CA PRO A 321 30.80 -0.79 -25.63
C PRO A 321 31.55 -0.58 -24.31
N GLY A 322 31.81 0.67 -23.96
CA GLY A 322 32.38 1.01 -22.64
C GLY A 322 33.91 1.06 -22.58
N ALA A 323 34.62 0.94 -23.71
CA ALA A 323 36.08 1.09 -23.69
C ALA A 323 36.47 2.48 -23.13
N PRO A 324 37.52 2.58 -22.30
CA PRO A 324 37.95 3.85 -21.69
C PRO A 324 38.42 4.85 -22.75
N ALA A 325 38.47 6.13 -22.39
CA ALA A 325 39.03 7.16 -23.26
C ALA A 325 40.53 6.92 -23.51
N ILE A 326 40.99 7.24 -24.71
CA ILE A 326 42.44 7.27 -25.00
C ILE A 326 43.04 8.40 -24.15
N GLY A 327 44.15 8.15 -23.45
CA GLY A 327 44.70 9.08 -22.46
C GLY A 327 44.92 10.51 -22.98
N THR A 328 45.36 10.66 -24.24
CA THR A 328 45.54 11.97 -24.89
C THR A 328 44.22 12.70 -25.15
N HIS A 329 43.15 11.97 -25.52
CA HIS A 329 41.81 12.53 -25.69
C HIS A 329 41.24 12.97 -24.34
N ALA A 330 41.39 12.12 -23.32
CA ALA A 330 40.90 12.42 -21.97
C ALA A 330 41.59 13.66 -21.39
N ASP A 331 42.91 13.79 -21.54
CA ASP A 331 43.66 14.96 -21.06
C ASP A 331 43.24 16.25 -21.77
N SER A 332 43.13 16.20 -23.10
CA SER A 332 42.73 17.37 -23.90
C SER A 332 41.28 17.78 -23.60
N LEU A 333 40.36 16.82 -23.52
CA LEU A 333 38.97 17.09 -23.16
C LEU A 333 38.85 17.61 -21.73
N MET A 334 39.57 17.04 -20.77
CA MET A 334 39.59 17.51 -19.38
C MET A 334 39.99 19.00 -19.31
N ALA A 335 41.05 19.39 -20.02
CA ALA A 335 41.48 20.79 -20.08
C ALA A 335 40.39 21.69 -20.68
N ILE A 336 39.75 21.27 -21.76
CA ILE A 336 38.69 22.02 -22.44
C ILE A 336 37.45 22.19 -21.56
N VAL A 337 36.92 21.10 -21.00
CA VAL A 337 35.61 21.09 -20.31
C VAL A 337 35.65 21.71 -18.92
N ASN A 338 36.83 21.72 -18.28
CA ASN A 338 37.03 22.36 -16.98
C ASN A 338 37.30 23.86 -17.10
N THR A 339 37.58 24.38 -18.31
CA THR A 339 37.91 25.80 -18.54
C THR A 339 36.82 26.77 -18.04
N PRO A 340 35.50 26.53 -18.27
CA PRO A 340 34.48 27.44 -17.77
C PRO A 340 34.46 27.55 -16.23
N ALA A 341 34.71 26.45 -15.51
CA ALA A 341 34.76 26.47 -14.04
C ALA A 341 36.04 27.17 -13.55
N SER A 342 37.20 26.91 -14.17
CA SER A 342 38.44 27.58 -13.79
C SER A 342 38.41 29.08 -14.02
N GLN A 343 37.67 29.56 -15.03
CA GLN A 343 37.44 30.99 -15.26
C GLN A 343 36.54 31.64 -14.20
N VAL A 344 35.58 30.91 -13.62
CA VAL A 344 34.77 31.42 -12.50
C VAL A 344 35.61 31.51 -11.22
N ASP A 345 36.45 30.50 -10.98
CA ASP A 345 37.35 30.46 -9.81
C ASP A 345 38.47 31.51 -9.90
N ASN A 346 38.95 31.80 -11.11
CA ASN A 346 39.99 32.79 -11.39
C ASN A 346 39.65 33.63 -12.63
N PRO A 347 38.81 34.67 -12.49
CA PRO A 347 38.33 35.49 -13.62
C PRO A 347 39.40 36.42 -14.21
N VAL A 348 40.49 36.69 -13.46
CA VAL A 348 41.61 37.54 -13.89
C VAL A 348 42.90 36.96 -13.32
N VAL A 349 43.75 36.42 -14.18
CA VAL A 349 45.17 36.23 -13.88
C VAL A 349 45.92 37.10 -14.86
N ASP A 350 46.66 38.10 -14.35
CA ASP A 350 47.73 38.70 -15.13
C ASP A 350 48.75 37.59 -15.39
N GLU A 351 48.90 37.19 -16.65
CA GLU A 351 50.00 36.31 -17.02
C GLU A 351 51.32 36.97 -16.59
N PRO A 352 52.39 36.22 -16.25
CA PRO A 352 53.67 36.79 -15.82
C PRO A 352 54.29 37.78 -16.83
N ASP A 353 53.79 37.79 -18.07
CA ASP A 353 54.18 38.67 -19.17
C ASP A 353 53.32 39.95 -19.31
N GLY A 354 52.33 40.16 -18.44
CA GLY A 354 51.45 41.33 -18.45
C GLY A 354 50.31 41.26 -19.46
N THR A 355 50.04 40.10 -20.07
CA THR A 355 48.89 39.92 -20.97
C THR A 355 47.62 39.57 -20.19
N VAL A 356 46.50 40.24 -20.53
CA VAL A 356 45.17 39.92 -19.98
C VAL A 356 44.61 38.71 -20.73
N ARG A 357 44.48 37.58 -20.04
CA ARG A 357 43.83 36.39 -20.61
C ARG A 357 42.35 36.68 -20.90
N ARG A 358 41.95 36.60 -22.17
CA ARG A 358 40.54 36.76 -22.57
C ARG A 358 39.71 35.60 -22.01
N ILE A 359 38.49 35.87 -21.56
CA ILE A 359 37.51 34.83 -21.19
C ILE A 359 37.27 33.96 -22.44
N GLU A 360 37.75 32.72 -22.40
CA GLU A 360 37.62 31.74 -23.48
C GLU A 360 36.27 31.02 -23.36
N VAL A 361 35.41 31.15 -24.36
CA VAL A 361 34.19 30.33 -24.45
C VAL A 361 34.57 28.94 -24.94
N LYS A 362 34.51 27.93 -24.05
CA LYS A 362 34.76 26.52 -24.36
C LYS A 362 33.47 25.68 -24.28
N PRO A 363 33.43 24.50 -24.92
CA PRO A 363 32.33 23.56 -24.78
C PRO A 363 31.98 23.26 -23.30
N PRO A 364 30.70 23.17 -22.95
CA PRO A 364 30.27 22.97 -21.57
C PRO A 364 30.49 21.53 -21.10
N LEU A 365 30.61 21.34 -19.79
CA LEU A 365 30.56 20.01 -19.16
C LEU A 365 29.10 19.51 -19.14
N TRP A 366 28.78 18.47 -19.91
CA TRP A 366 27.43 17.90 -19.96
C TRP A 366 27.07 17.27 -18.62
N GLY A 367 25.87 17.58 -18.09
CA GLY A 367 25.37 17.04 -16.82
C GLY A 367 25.93 17.72 -15.56
N ASN A 368 26.67 18.83 -15.70
CA ASN A 368 27.30 19.53 -14.58
C ASN A 368 26.31 19.99 -13.49
N TRP A 369 25.15 20.52 -13.90
CA TRP A 369 24.09 20.94 -12.99
C TRP A 369 23.43 19.76 -12.29
N HIS A 370 23.05 18.71 -13.04
CA HIS A 370 22.47 17.48 -12.48
C HIS A 370 23.34 16.87 -11.38
N ALA A 371 24.65 16.75 -11.64
CA ALA A 371 25.63 16.20 -10.72
C ALA A 371 26.14 17.20 -9.65
N LYS A 372 25.85 18.50 -9.80
CA LYS A 372 26.49 19.60 -9.06
C LYS A 372 28.02 19.54 -9.02
N LYS A 373 28.62 19.13 -10.14
CA LYS A 373 30.07 19.06 -10.28
C LYS A 373 30.43 19.76 -11.58
N HIS A 374 31.22 20.83 -11.46
CA HIS A 374 31.58 21.69 -12.59
C HIS A 374 32.97 21.40 -13.17
N SER A 375 33.68 20.40 -12.63
CA SER A 375 34.96 19.94 -13.14
C SER A 375 35.09 18.42 -13.00
N VAL A 376 35.93 17.80 -13.83
CA VAL A 376 36.21 16.36 -13.82
C VAL A 376 37.70 16.07 -13.90
N THR A 377 38.14 14.93 -13.35
CA THR A 377 39.51 14.45 -13.44
C THR A 377 39.57 13.04 -14.05
N ARG A 378 40.73 12.62 -14.56
CA ARG A 378 40.91 11.24 -15.06
C ARG A 378 40.69 10.17 -13.98
N ALA A 379 41.04 10.47 -12.73
CA ALA A 379 40.83 9.54 -11.62
C ALA A 379 39.33 9.26 -11.37
N ASP A 380 38.45 10.17 -11.78
CA ASP A 380 37.00 10.00 -11.64
C ASP A 380 36.41 9.05 -12.69
N GLU A 381 37.07 8.81 -13.84
CA GLU A 381 36.51 8.09 -15.00
C GLU A 381 35.95 6.69 -14.68
N PRO A 382 36.63 5.82 -13.89
CA PRO A 382 36.14 4.47 -13.62
C PRO A 382 34.91 4.41 -12.72
N GLY A 383 34.66 5.44 -11.91
CA GLY A 383 33.61 5.44 -10.88
C GLY A 383 32.51 6.49 -11.09
N LEU A 384 32.70 7.46 -11.98
CA LEU A 384 31.81 8.59 -12.17
C LEU A 384 31.40 8.75 -13.63
N TRP A 385 30.11 8.58 -13.90
CA TRP A 385 29.49 8.72 -15.22
C TRP A 385 29.81 10.06 -15.88
N LEU A 386 29.90 11.13 -15.08
CA LEU A 386 30.19 12.49 -15.57
C LEU A 386 31.56 12.56 -16.26
N ALA A 387 32.58 11.90 -15.69
CA ALA A 387 33.91 11.84 -16.26
C ALA A 387 33.94 10.89 -17.48
N GLY A 388 33.34 9.70 -17.37
CA GLY A 388 33.25 8.75 -18.48
C GLY A 388 32.57 9.33 -19.74
N LEU A 389 31.53 10.15 -19.55
CA LEU A 389 30.83 10.83 -20.65
C LEU A 389 31.66 11.97 -21.26
N ASN A 390 32.22 12.83 -20.41
CA ASN A 390 32.83 14.09 -20.88
C ASN A 390 34.26 13.93 -21.37
N LEU A 391 35.02 12.95 -20.87
CA LEU A 391 36.42 12.68 -21.24
C LEU A 391 36.57 11.73 -22.43
N ASN A 392 35.48 11.12 -22.88
CA ASN A 392 35.47 10.22 -24.04
C ASN A 392 34.76 10.89 -25.23
N PRO A 393 35.44 11.12 -26.38
CA PRO A 393 34.84 11.81 -27.51
C PRO A 393 33.61 11.08 -28.09
N ARG A 394 33.53 9.75 -27.96
CA ARG A 394 32.41 8.93 -28.46
C ARG A 394 31.10 9.27 -27.74
N TYR A 395 31.14 9.26 -26.42
CA TYR A 395 29.99 9.53 -25.57
C TYR A 395 29.64 11.02 -25.51
N ARG A 396 30.65 11.89 -25.63
CA ARG A 396 30.43 13.32 -25.81
C ARG A 396 29.70 13.64 -27.12
N GLY A 397 30.02 12.91 -28.19
CA GLY A 397 29.29 12.96 -29.47
C GLY A 397 27.85 12.50 -29.33
N ALA A 398 27.60 11.39 -28.62
CA ALA A 398 26.24 10.91 -28.32
C ALA A 398 25.41 11.96 -27.54
N ALA A 399 26.00 12.60 -26.52
CA ALA A 399 25.37 13.71 -25.81
C ALA A 399 25.09 14.91 -26.74
N GLY A 400 25.98 15.19 -27.68
CA GLY A 400 25.78 16.19 -28.73
C GLY A 400 24.55 15.90 -29.60
N HIS A 401 24.34 14.64 -30.02
CA HIS A 401 23.13 14.24 -30.75
C HIS A 401 21.86 14.43 -29.93
N GLY A 402 21.91 14.16 -28.62
CA GLY A 402 20.80 14.42 -27.71
C GLY A 402 20.42 15.90 -27.65
N ALA A 403 21.43 16.77 -27.53
CA ALA A 403 21.22 18.21 -27.58
C ALA A 403 20.64 18.67 -28.92
N GLU A 404 21.09 18.10 -30.03
CA GLU A 404 20.63 18.47 -31.37
C GLU A 404 19.17 18.07 -31.63
N VAL A 405 18.74 16.90 -31.14
CA VAL A 405 17.32 16.48 -31.17
C VAL A 405 16.45 17.51 -30.45
N VAL A 406 16.90 17.98 -29.29
CA VAL A 406 16.18 19.01 -28.52
C VAL A 406 16.13 20.33 -29.29
N ARG A 407 17.23 20.80 -29.89
CA ARG A 407 17.23 22.03 -30.71
C ARG A 407 16.28 21.95 -31.89
N LYS A 408 16.26 20.83 -32.61
CA LYS A 408 15.39 20.65 -33.78
C LYS A 408 13.90 20.73 -33.41
N ASN A 409 13.53 20.21 -32.23
CA ASN A 409 12.15 20.13 -31.75
C ASN A 409 11.84 21.14 -30.63
N GLN A 410 12.69 22.16 -30.45
CA GLN A 410 12.69 23.01 -29.26
C GLN A 410 11.34 23.70 -29.01
N GLU A 411 10.67 24.19 -30.06
CA GLU A 411 9.40 24.90 -29.91
C GLU A 411 8.30 23.96 -29.38
N ALA A 412 8.21 22.74 -29.92
CA ALA A 412 7.22 21.76 -29.49
C ALA A 412 7.46 21.27 -28.06
N TYR A 413 8.71 21.06 -27.67
CA TYR A 413 9.04 20.63 -26.30
C TYR A 413 8.82 21.74 -25.27
N VAL A 414 9.20 22.98 -25.60
CA VAL A 414 8.99 24.15 -24.73
C VAL A 414 7.49 24.38 -24.53
N ASP A 415 6.68 24.32 -25.59
CA ASP A 415 5.21 24.43 -25.50
C ASP A 415 4.62 23.37 -24.56
N ALA A 416 5.00 22.10 -24.73
CA ALA A 416 4.58 21.01 -23.86
C ALA A 416 5.05 21.14 -22.39
N CYS A 417 6.15 21.87 -22.14
CA CYS A 417 6.58 22.23 -20.78
C CYS A 417 5.72 23.36 -20.20
N TRP A 418 5.35 24.37 -21.00
CA TRP A 418 4.51 25.48 -20.55
C TRP A 418 3.09 25.04 -20.19
N ASP A 419 2.53 24.04 -20.88
CA ASP A 419 1.26 23.41 -20.49
C ASP A 419 1.26 22.88 -19.05
N GLN A 420 2.42 22.54 -18.51
CA GLN A 420 2.60 21.99 -17.17
C GLN A 420 2.97 23.06 -16.12
N ILE A 421 3.17 24.33 -16.49
CA ILE A 421 3.73 25.31 -15.55
C ILE A 421 2.82 25.58 -14.34
N GLY A 422 1.49 25.54 -14.53
CA GLY A 422 0.53 25.75 -13.45
C GLY A 422 0.69 24.74 -12.33
N THR A 423 0.76 23.45 -12.69
CA THR A 423 0.92 22.36 -11.72
C THR A 423 2.29 22.39 -11.03
N ILE A 424 3.34 22.78 -11.76
CA ILE A 424 4.71 22.94 -11.24
C ILE A 424 4.77 24.08 -10.21
N ARG A 425 4.20 25.25 -10.52
CA ARG A 425 4.14 26.38 -9.59
C ARG A 425 3.33 26.07 -8.33
N ASP A 426 2.20 25.37 -8.49
CA ASP A 426 1.39 24.93 -7.36
C ASP A 426 2.13 23.93 -6.47
N ALA A 427 2.86 22.98 -7.06
CA ALA A 427 3.69 22.04 -6.33
C ALA A 427 4.81 22.77 -5.57
N GLU A 428 5.52 23.68 -6.24
CA GLU A 428 6.60 24.46 -5.66
C GLU A 428 6.10 25.37 -4.52
N LEU A 429 4.94 26.03 -4.70
CA LEU A 429 4.31 26.81 -3.63
C LEU A 429 3.97 25.93 -2.42
N LYS A 430 3.37 24.75 -2.64
CA LYS A 430 3.07 23.80 -1.56
C LYS A 430 4.33 23.34 -0.84
N PHE A 431 5.42 23.08 -1.56
CA PHE A 431 6.71 22.73 -0.96
C PHE A 431 7.29 23.88 -0.12
N ASN A 432 7.26 25.11 -0.64
CA ASN A 432 7.75 26.29 0.09
C ASN A 432 6.91 26.60 1.34
N LEU A 433 5.59 26.50 1.26
CA LEU A 433 4.70 26.62 2.42
C LEU A 433 4.96 25.52 3.46
N THR A 434 5.23 24.30 3.01
CA THR A 434 5.59 23.19 3.91
C THR A 434 6.91 23.46 4.64
N ARG A 435 7.94 23.96 3.92
CA ARG A 435 9.22 24.36 4.53
C ARG A 435 9.02 25.48 5.54
N LEU A 436 8.27 26.50 5.17
CA LEU A 436 7.94 27.61 6.07
C LEU A 436 7.23 27.10 7.34
N ALA A 437 6.27 26.18 7.19
CA ALA A 437 5.57 25.59 8.33
C ALA A 437 6.52 24.80 9.26
N ILE A 438 7.43 24.00 8.70
CA ILE A 438 8.44 23.26 9.49
C ILE A 438 9.36 24.22 10.25
N GLU A 439 9.91 25.23 9.57
CA GLU A 439 10.83 26.18 10.21
C GLU A 439 10.13 27.08 11.24
N ALA A 440 8.90 27.53 10.94
CA ALA A 440 8.08 28.29 11.89
C ALA A 440 7.77 27.46 13.14
N GLN A 441 7.40 26.18 12.98
CA GLN A 441 7.14 25.29 14.12
C GLN A 441 8.43 24.97 14.90
N ARG A 442 9.58 24.84 14.22
CA ARG A 442 10.88 24.66 14.88
C ARG A 442 11.21 25.89 15.74
N ALA A 443 11.04 27.09 15.20
CA ALA A 443 11.24 28.34 15.92
C ALA A 443 10.28 28.48 17.12
N LEU A 444 8.98 28.17 16.94
CA LEU A 444 7.99 28.20 18.02
C LEU A 444 8.31 27.20 19.13
N LYS A 445 8.75 25.98 18.78
CA LYS A 445 9.16 24.96 19.75
C LYS A 445 10.37 25.40 20.56
N ALA A 446 11.41 25.89 19.88
CA ALA A 446 12.62 26.39 20.52
C ALA A 446 12.33 27.57 21.46
N LYS A 447 11.36 28.42 21.11
CA LYS A 447 10.96 29.57 21.91
C LYS A 447 10.05 29.22 23.09
N HIS A 448 9.11 28.30 22.92
CA HIS A 448 7.99 28.10 23.88
C HIS A 448 7.99 26.77 24.63
N PHE A 449 8.56 25.69 24.07
CA PHE A 449 8.48 24.35 24.66
C PHE A 449 9.82 23.86 25.21
N ASP A 450 10.93 24.13 24.52
CA ASP A 450 12.27 23.71 24.96
C ASP A 450 12.75 24.42 26.24
N PRO A 451 12.46 25.72 26.46
CA PRO A 451 12.84 26.40 27.70
C PRO A 451 12.02 25.99 28.92
N LEU A 452 10.89 25.28 28.75
CA LEU A 452 10.05 24.88 29.88
C LEU A 452 10.68 23.73 30.66
N PRO A 453 10.70 23.81 32.01
CA PRO A 453 11.16 22.70 32.83
C PRO A 453 10.19 21.50 32.74
N PRO A 454 10.66 20.26 33.01
CA PRO A 454 9.90 19.02 32.83
C PRO A 454 8.49 19.06 33.45
N GLU A 455 8.41 19.61 34.66
CA GLU A 455 7.15 19.74 35.41
C GLU A 455 6.11 20.55 34.64
N ARG A 456 6.55 21.71 34.13
CA ARG A 456 5.67 22.68 33.49
C ARG A 456 5.32 22.27 32.07
N LEU A 457 6.23 21.58 31.38
CA LEU A 457 5.96 20.99 30.08
C LEU A 457 4.81 19.97 30.17
N LEU A 458 4.83 19.08 31.16
CA LEU A 458 3.76 18.10 31.35
C LEU A 458 2.43 18.74 31.75
N GLN A 459 2.43 19.80 32.58
CA GLN A 459 1.22 20.56 32.88
C GLN A 459 0.67 21.34 31.68
N VAL A 460 1.54 21.80 30.78
CA VAL A 460 1.13 22.43 29.51
C VAL A 460 0.52 21.38 28.58
N MET A 461 1.13 20.20 28.53
CA MET A 461 0.76 19.09 27.65
C MET A 461 -0.28 18.13 28.26
N GLY A 462 -0.77 18.40 29.47
CA GLY A 462 -1.70 17.55 30.23
C GLY A 462 -2.85 16.98 29.40
N PRO A 463 -3.62 17.80 28.64
CA PRO A 463 -4.70 17.31 27.78
C PRO A 463 -4.25 16.37 26.64
N ALA A 464 -2.98 16.43 26.24
CA ALA A 464 -2.42 15.60 25.18
C ALA A 464 -1.76 14.31 25.71
N LEU A 465 -1.41 14.22 27.00
CA LEU A 465 -0.75 13.05 27.59
C LEU A 465 -1.49 11.72 27.38
N PRO A 466 -2.85 11.66 27.40
CA PRO A 466 -3.58 10.42 27.10
C PRO A 466 -3.40 9.91 25.66
N ARG A 467 -2.91 10.75 24.73
CA ARG A 467 -2.69 10.43 23.31
C ARG A 467 -1.22 10.21 22.96
N ILE A 468 -0.31 10.33 23.92
CA ILE A 468 1.13 10.16 23.71
C ILE A 468 1.54 8.81 24.29
N GLU A 469 2.14 7.95 23.48
CA GLU A 469 2.63 6.63 23.91
C GLU A 469 3.68 6.74 25.01
N ALA A 470 3.56 5.90 26.05
CA ALA A 470 4.53 5.75 27.11
C ALA A 470 5.66 4.83 26.64
N LEU A 471 6.80 5.42 26.30
CA LEU A 471 8.01 4.70 25.89
C LEU A 471 9.07 4.80 26.99
N ASP A 472 10.00 3.86 27.05
CA ASP A 472 11.20 3.97 27.87
C ASP A 472 12.33 4.73 27.13
N ALA A 473 13.49 4.86 27.78
CA ALA A 473 14.65 5.54 27.20
C ALA A 473 15.23 4.81 25.97
N ALA A 474 14.95 3.51 25.80
CA ALA A 474 15.36 2.70 24.65
C ALA A 474 14.32 2.69 23.52
N GLY A 475 13.19 3.42 23.69
CA GLY A 475 12.11 3.49 22.71
C GLY A 475 11.16 2.30 22.73
N GLN A 476 11.24 1.43 23.74
CA GLN A 476 10.32 0.31 23.92
C GLN A 476 9.07 0.76 24.70
N PRO A 477 7.92 0.10 24.52
CA PRO A 477 6.72 0.44 25.28
C PRO A 477 6.95 0.21 26.78
N ALA A 478 6.81 1.27 27.57
CA ALA A 478 6.98 1.20 29.02
C ALA A 478 6.02 0.21 29.67
N PHE A 479 4.82 0.06 29.09
CA PHE A 479 3.88 -1.01 29.39
C PHE A 479 2.82 -1.13 28.28
N LYS A 480 2.12 -2.26 28.25
CA LYS A 480 1.01 -2.53 27.33
C LYS A 480 -0.26 -2.84 28.10
N VAL A 481 -1.41 -2.52 27.51
CA VAL A 481 -2.74 -2.90 28.01
C VAL A 481 -3.44 -3.65 26.90
N ASN A 482 -3.82 -4.91 27.13
CA ASN A 482 -4.47 -5.79 26.15
C ASN A 482 -3.69 -5.89 24.81
N GLY A 483 -2.36 -5.93 24.88
CA GLY A 483 -1.49 -6.00 23.70
C GLY A 483 -1.19 -4.66 23.00
N VAL A 484 -1.88 -3.57 23.38
CA VAL A 484 -1.70 -2.23 22.80
C VAL A 484 -0.76 -1.37 23.68
N ILE A 485 0.07 -0.55 23.05
CA ILE A 485 0.97 0.38 23.76
C ILE A 485 0.14 1.40 24.54
N ALA A 486 0.44 1.56 25.82
CA ALA A 486 -0.30 2.48 26.68
C ALA A 486 0.24 3.92 26.59
N SER A 487 -0.56 4.89 27.05
CA SER A 487 -0.21 6.31 27.00
C SER A 487 0.44 6.83 28.28
N LEU A 488 1.14 7.97 28.17
CA LEU A 488 1.71 8.70 29.30
C LEU A 488 0.61 9.12 30.29
N GLY A 489 -0.59 9.46 29.82
CA GLY A 489 -1.75 9.69 30.70
C GLY A 489 -2.10 8.45 31.53
N GLY A 490 -2.16 7.29 30.89
CA GLY A 490 -2.38 6.02 31.58
C GLY A 490 -1.22 5.58 32.49
N GLN A 491 -0.01 6.12 32.28
CA GLN A 491 1.13 5.93 33.17
C GLN A 491 1.00 6.77 34.44
N VAL A 492 0.50 8.01 34.31
CA VAL A 492 0.18 8.87 35.46
C VAL A 492 -0.88 8.19 36.33
N ASP A 493 -1.95 7.66 35.72
CA ASP A 493 -3.05 6.99 36.44
C ASP A 493 -2.62 5.71 37.18
N ARG A 494 -1.54 5.05 36.73
CA ARG A 494 -0.97 3.86 37.36
C ARG A 494 0.13 4.15 38.37
N SER A 495 0.61 5.39 38.41
CA SER A 495 1.60 5.84 39.38
C SER A 495 0.92 6.35 40.66
N SER A 496 1.71 6.54 41.72
CA SER A 496 1.24 7.19 42.94
C SER A 496 1.12 8.72 42.80
N MET A 497 1.39 9.29 41.62
CA MET A 497 1.23 10.71 41.33
C MET A 497 -0.25 11.04 41.03
N PRO A 498 -0.90 11.96 41.76
CA PRO A 498 -2.31 12.29 41.50
C PRO A 498 -2.50 12.93 40.11
N ALA A 499 -3.49 12.46 39.34
CA ALA A 499 -3.80 12.99 38.01
C ALA A 499 -4.12 14.51 38.01
N ALA A 500 -4.61 15.05 39.14
CA ALA A 500 -4.81 16.48 39.32
C ALA A 500 -3.51 17.32 39.21
N MET A 501 -2.33 16.70 39.34
CA MET A 501 -1.04 17.38 39.23
C MET A 501 -0.69 17.82 37.81
N VAL A 502 -1.25 17.16 36.79
CA VAL A 502 -1.08 17.51 35.37
C VAL A 502 -2.26 18.32 34.83
N ASP A 503 -3.25 18.63 35.67
CA ASP A 503 -4.45 19.40 35.28
C ASP A 503 -4.13 20.90 35.09
N GLY A 504 -4.75 21.49 34.07
CA GLY A 504 -4.74 22.92 33.82
C GLY A 504 -5.33 23.76 34.96
N ALA A 505 -6.19 23.19 35.82
CA ALA A 505 -6.69 23.86 37.03
C ALA A 505 -5.55 24.20 38.01
N LEU A 506 -4.66 23.25 38.30
CA LEU A 506 -3.50 23.45 39.17
C LEU A 506 -2.49 24.41 38.52
N ARG A 507 -2.22 24.25 37.21
CA ARG A 507 -1.37 25.16 36.43
C ARG A 507 -1.85 26.62 36.49
N ARG A 508 -3.17 26.84 36.39
CA ARG A 508 -3.79 28.17 36.51
C ARG A 508 -3.72 28.68 37.95
N GLY A 509 -3.88 27.80 38.94
CA GLY A 509 -3.76 28.10 40.36
C GLY A 509 -2.36 28.58 40.75
N ALA A 510 -1.31 27.95 40.22
CA ALA A 510 0.09 28.26 40.45
C ALA A 510 0.68 29.31 39.47
N SER A 511 -0.16 29.94 38.63
CA SER A 511 0.32 30.92 37.66
C SER A 511 0.67 32.26 38.33
N PRO A 512 1.85 32.85 38.03
CA PRO A 512 2.28 34.12 38.61
C PRO A 512 1.43 35.33 38.16
N LEU A 513 0.58 35.16 37.15
CA LEU A 513 -0.27 36.22 36.59
C LEU A 513 -1.60 36.41 37.35
N ARG A 514 -1.93 35.56 38.33
CA ARG A 514 -3.21 35.62 39.06
C ARG A 514 -3.24 36.79 40.04
N ARG A 515 -4.36 37.55 40.05
CA ARG A 515 -4.53 38.77 40.84
C ARG A 515 -4.26 38.58 42.35
N GLY A 516 -4.69 37.46 42.93
CA GLY A 516 -4.45 37.13 44.34
C GLY A 516 -2.99 36.83 44.67
N LEU A 517 -2.23 36.25 43.73
CA LEU A 517 -0.81 35.94 43.91
C LEU A 517 0.09 37.16 43.65
N ARG A 518 -0.28 38.04 42.70
CA ARG A 518 0.32 39.39 42.58
C ARG A 518 0.07 40.24 43.82
N ALA A 519 -1.12 40.15 44.42
CA ALA A 519 -1.43 40.86 45.66
C ALA A 519 -0.64 40.30 46.87
N ALA A 520 -0.40 38.99 46.92
CA ALA A 520 0.46 38.35 47.92
C ALA A 520 1.94 38.73 47.73
N ALA A 521 2.42 38.79 46.48
CA ALA A 521 3.75 39.26 46.09
C ALA A 521 4.08 40.67 46.59
N LEU A 522 3.10 41.56 46.45
CA LEU A 522 3.18 42.97 46.82
C LEU A 522 3.20 43.17 48.35
N ARG A 523 2.75 42.18 49.14
CA ARG A 523 2.62 42.28 50.61
C ARG A 523 3.71 41.55 51.40
N GLY A 524 4.49 40.66 50.78
CA GLY A 524 5.56 39.92 51.44
C GLY A 524 6.45 39.28 50.39
N GLY A 525 7.71 39.71 50.33
CA GLY A 525 8.59 39.50 49.18
C GLY A 525 8.74 38.05 48.67
N THR A 526 8.94 37.98 47.34
CA THR A 526 9.34 36.83 46.49
C THR A 526 8.25 35.81 46.07
N VAL A 527 7.59 36.11 44.94
CA VAL A 527 6.69 35.21 44.16
C VAL A 527 7.39 33.93 43.69
N THR A 528 8.70 33.99 43.53
CA THR A 528 9.54 32.87 43.08
C THR A 528 9.37 31.63 43.95
N ARG A 529 9.09 31.76 45.26
CA ARG A 529 8.95 30.60 46.16
C ARG A 529 7.72 29.72 45.89
N LEU A 530 6.60 30.27 45.40
CA LEU A 530 5.36 29.50 45.22
C LEU A 530 5.37 28.59 43.99
N GLN A 531 6.01 29.03 42.91
CA GLN A 531 6.26 28.18 41.74
C GLN A 531 7.26 27.06 42.08
N ASP A 532 8.26 27.34 42.90
CA ASP A 532 9.24 26.34 43.36
C ASP A 532 8.61 25.34 44.33
N VAL A 533 7.66 25.78 45.15
CA VAL A 533 6.82 24.89 45.98
C VAL A 533 5.93 23.99 45.11
N GLY A 534 5.27 24.53 44.08
CA GLY A 534 4.46 23.74 43.15
C GLY A 534 5.27 22.70 42.36
N ARG A 535 6.47 23.09 41.88
CA ARG A 535 7.42 22.20 41.22
C ARG A 535 7.95 21.14 42.19
N GLY A 536 8.38 21.56 43.38
CA GLY A 536 8.86 20.67 44.44
C GLY A 536 7.82 19.66 44.88
N TYR A 537 6.55 20.06 44.95
CA TYR A 537 5.45 19.15 45.28
C TYR A 537 5.21 18.10 44.19
N MET A 538 5.30 18.50 42.92
CA MET A 538 5.15 17.57 41.80
C MET A 538 6.32 16.59 41.70
N THR A 539 7.54 17.06 41.91
CA THR A 539 8.74 16.21 41.98
C THR A 539 8.70 15.25 43.16
N GLN A 540 8.19 15.69 44.32
CA GLN A 540 8.02 14.84 45.50
C GLN A 540 6.96 13.75 45.30
N MET A 541 5.82 14.08 44.68
CA MET A 541 4.76 13.11 44.39
C MET A 541 5.13 12.14 43.26
N ALA A 542 5.99 12.55 42.33
CA ALA A 542 6.56 11.66 41.33
C ALA A 542 7.56 10.63 41.91
N ALA A 543 8.10 10.88 43.11
CA ALA A 543 9.04 10.01 43.84
C ALA A 543 8.45 9.47 45.15
N ALA A 544 7.19 9.02 45.11
CA ALA A 544 6.37 8.59 46.24
C ALA A 544 6.98 7.42 47.06
N THR A 545 7.82 6.58 46.47
CA THR A 545 8.52 5.49 47.19
C THR A 545 9.46 5.98 48.29
N THR A 546 10.02 7.18 48.12
CA THR A 546 11.00 7.75 49.06
C THR A 546 10.37 8.51 50.24
N LYS A 547 9.04 8.73 50.25
CA LYS A 547 8.35 9.58 51.27
C LYS A 547 6.94 9.11 51.65
N GLY A 548 6.80 7.89 52.16
CA GLY A 548 5.52 7.32 52.64
C GLY A 548 4.81 8.08 53.79
N ALA A 549 5.51 9.01 54.46
CA ALA A 549 4.96 9.82 55.56
C ALA A 549 3.87 10.84 55.14
N ALA A 550 3.72 11.14 53.84
CA ALA A 550 2.73 12.10 53.35
C ALA A 550 1.26 11.63 53.48
N PHE A 551 1.01 10.37 53.87
CA PHE A 551 -0.32 9.74 53.87
C PHE A 551 -0.82 9.28 55.26
N SER A 552 -0.20 9.70 56.38
CA SER A 552 -0.60 9.31 57.75
C SER A 552 -1.80 10.11 58.30
N VAL A 553 -2.73 9.43 59.00
CA VAL A 553 -3.94 10.02 59.66
C VAL A 553 -3.56 11.12 60.66
N ASN A 554 -2.42 10.97 61.32
CA ASN A 554 -1.93 11.87 62.36
C ASN A 554 -1.48 13.24 61.80
N ALA A 555 -1.37 13.39 60.47
CA ALA A 555 -1.09 14.69 59.85
C ALA A 555 -2.25 15.69 59.97
N TYR A 556 -3.42 15.25 60.45
CA TYR A 556 -4.67 16.04 60.46
C TYR A 556 -5.23 16.36 61.85
N VAL A 557 -4.52 16.02 62.95
CA VAL A 557 -4.92 16.36 64.33
C VAL A 557 -3.73 16.97 65.10
N PRO A 558 -3.92 18.07 65.87
CA PRO A 558 -2.92 18.52 66.83
C PRO A 558 -2.94 17.58 68.04
N ASP A 559 -1.95 16.70 68.13
CA ASP A 559 -1.74 15.84 69.29
C ASP A 559 -1.23 16.69 70.47
N GLY A 560 -1.76 16.47 71.67
CA GLY A 560 -1.42 17.25 72.88
C GLY A 560 0.06 17.17 73.30
N ILE A 561 0.39 17.73 74.46
CA ILE A 561 1.77 18.09 74.92
C ILE A 561 2.86 17.01 74.69
N LEU A 562 2.53 15.71 74.70
CA LEU A 562 3.48 14.61 74.46
C LEU A 562 3.41 13.99 73.04
N GLY A 563 2.70 14.63 72.12
CA GLY A 563 2.54 14.19 70.74
C GLY A 563 3.83 14.35 69.94
N THR A 564 4.29 13.25 69.35
CA THR A 564 5.58 13.17 68.65
C THR A 564 5.65 14.05 67.41
N THR A 565 4.51 14.42 66.82
CA THR A 565 4.43 15.17 65.56
C THR A 565 4.23 16.68 65.73
N PHE A 566 3.82 17.15 66.91
CA PHE A 566 3.59 18.59 67.14
C PHE A 566 4.88 19.40 66.97
N PHE A 567 6.03 18.81 67.28
CA PHE A 567 7.35 19.45 67.17
C PHE A 567 8.15 19.04 65.92
N ASP A 568 7.59 18.16 65.07
CA ASP A 568 8.27 17.70 63.87
C ASP A 568 8.53 18.84 62.87
N GLY A 569 9.75 18.87 62.33
CA GLY A 569 10.18 19.86 61.36
C GLY A 569 10.45 21.27 61.93
N LEU A 570 10.49 21.45 63.25
CA LEU A 570 11.01 22.68 63.85
C LEU A 570 12.54 22.69 63.76
N GLN A 571 13.12 23.77 63.21
CA GLN A 571 14.56 24.02 63.27
C GLN A 571 14.90 24.66 64.61
N LEU A 572 15.58 23.90 65.46
CA LEU A 572 15.90 24.28 66.84
C LEU A 572 17.35 24.76 67.01
N ASP A 573 18.11 24.87 65.92
CA ASP A 573 19.54 25.19 65.96
C ASP A 573 19.75 26.71 65.95
N GLY A 574 20.53 27.21 66.91
CA GLY A 574 20.90 28.61 67.04
C GLY A 574 19.86 29.53 67.69
N GLN A 575 18.75 28.99 68.21
CA GLN A 575 17.69 29.77 68.89
C GLN A 575 17.57 29.42 70.38
N THR A 576 17.23 30.40 71.23
CA THR A 576 16.98 30.19 72.67
C THR A 576 15.49 30.00 72.98
N GLU A 577 14.61 30.59 72.18
CA GLU A 577 13.14 30.45 72.25
C GLU A 577 12.54 30.24 70.86
N VAL A 578 11.45 29.49 70.78
CA VAL A 578 10.69 29.19 69.56
C VAL A 578 9.25 29.64 69.72
N ASP A 579 8.75 30.42 68.76
CA ASP A 579 7.35 30.86 68.73
C ASP A 579 6.45 29.73 68.21
N LEU A 580 5.56 29.23 69.07
CA LEU A 580 4.67 28.12 68.76
C LEU A 580 3.22 28.58 68.48
N SER A 581 2.98 29.89 68.38
CA SER A 581 1.66 30.48 68.10
C SER A 581 1.07 30.02 66.77
N GLY A 582 1.91 29.87 65.74
CA GLY A 582 1.52 29.33 64.43
C GLY A 582 1.11 27.85 64.45
N ARG A 583 1.44 27.11 65.51
CA ARG A 583 1.00 25.73 65.75
C ARG A 583 -0.09 25.63 66.84
N GLY A 584 -0.63 26.77 67.30
CA GLY A 584 -1.77 26.84 68.21
C GLY A 584 -1.43 27.00 69.70
N MET A 585 -0.15 27.02 70.08
CA MET A 585 0.28 27.28 71.46
C MET A 585 0.59 28.77 71.63
N ARG A 586 -0.08 29.47 72.56
CA ARG A 586 0.11 30.92 72.71
C ARG A 586 1.39 31.24 73.47
N GLY A 587 2.44 31.68 72.76
CA GLY A 587 3.66 32.21 73.35
C GLY A 587 4.95 31.62 72.74
N LYS A 588 6.09 32.19 73.14
CA LYS A 588 7.41 31.64 72.84
C LYS A 588 7.80 30.64 73.94
N VAL A 589 8.37 29.50 73.56
CA VAL A 589 8.79 28.41 74.46
C VAL A 589 10.28 28.17 74.30
N GLY A 590 11.00 27.91 75.40
CA GLY A 590 12.45 27.71 75.35
C GLY A 590 12.85 26.47 74.54
N VAL A 591 13.91 26.58 73.73
CA VAL A 591 14.39 25.47 72.89
C VAL A 591 14.82 24.25 73.71
N ALA A 592 15.40 24.46 74.89
CA ALA A 592 15.76 23.37 75.79
C ALA A 592 14.53 22.57 76.26
N GLN A 593 13.41 23.26 76.52
CA GLN A 593 12.14 22.64 76.90
C GLN A 593 11.58 21.81 75.74
N VAL A 594 11.62 22.34 74.51
CA VAL A 594 11.18 21.62 73.30
C VAL A 594 12.01 20.35 73.06
N LYS A 595 13.34 20.42 73.23
CA LYS A 595 14.22 19.25 73.08
C LYS A 595 13.96 18.16 74.13
N ALA A 596 13.68 18.54 75.39
CA ALA A 596 13.32 17.59 76.43
C ALA A 596 12.01 16.84 76.12
N VAL A 597 10.99 17.56 75.62
CA VAL A 597 9.71 16.98 75.19
C VAL A 597 9.90 15.99 74.04
N MET A 598 10.73 16.34 73.04
CA MET A 598 11.02 15.45 71.91
C MET A 598 11.73 14.15 72.36
N ALA A 599 12.63 14.23 73.35
CA ALA A 599 13.31 13.06 73.90
C ALA A 599 12.34 12.13 74.67
N ALA A 600 11.45 12.71 75.49
CA ALA A 600 10.43 11.95 76.21
C ALA A 600 9.43 11.26 75.25
N ALA A 601 9.02 11.97 74.20
CA ALA A 601 8.15 11.44 73.15
C ALA A 601 8.80 10.26 72.40
N SER A 602 10.11 10.35 72.10
CA SER A 602 10.86 9.25 71.48
C SER A 602 10.96 8.03 72.40
N ALA A 603 11.16 8.21 73.70
CA ALA A 603 11.20 7.10 74.66
C ALA A 603 9.83 6.38 74.76
N ALA A 604 8.72 7.13 74.69
CA ALA A 604 7.38 6.57 74.66
C ALA A 604 7.14 5.69 73.41
N GLN A 605 7.59 6.11 72.23
CA GLN A 605 7.47 5.32 70.99
C GLN A 605 8.25 4.00 71.06
N VAL A 606 9.46 4.02 71.63
CA VAL A 606 10.25 2.79 71.83
C VAL A 606 9.54 1.81 72.76
N SER A 607 8.83 2.30 73.78
CA SER A 607 8.02 1.47 74.67
C SER A 607 6.85 0.81 73.93
N VAL A 608 6.15 1.54 73.05
CA VAL A 608 5.05 1.00 72.22
C VAL A 608 5.53 -0.10 71.29
N ALA A 609 6.66 0.12 70.63
CA ALA A 609 7.26 -0.87 69.73
C ALA A 609 7.68 -2.16 70.47
N ARG A 610 8.17 -2.04 71.71
CA ARG A 610 8.60 -3.17 72.54
C ARG A 610 7.44 -4.06 73.03
N HIS A 611 6.24 -3.50 73.23
CA HIS A 611 5.11 -4.21 73.83
C HIS A 611 4.07 -4.71 72.79
N GLY A 612 4.36 -4.61 71.48
CA GLY A 612 3.61 -5.30 70.43
C GLY A 612 2.16 -4.84 70.20
N MET A 613 1.88 -3.57 70.49
CA MET A 613 0.52 -3.00 70.37
C MET A 613 0.07 -2.91 68.90
N PRO A 614 -1.14 -3.38 68.56
CA PRO A 614 -1.60 -3.38 67.16
C PRO A 614 -1.78 -1.96 66.63
N GLN A 615 -1.28 -1.69 65.42
CA GLN A 615 -1.59 -0.47 64.68
C GLN A 615 -3.08 -0.41 64.37
N MET A 616 -3.70 0.74 64.60
CA MET A 616 -5.15 0.85 64.52
C MET A 616 -5.64 0.79 63.08
N ARG A 617 -6.53 -0.17 62.82
CA ARG A 617 -7.19 -0.37 61.53
C ARG A 617 -8.59 0.20 61.56
N ILE A 618 -9.00 0.84 60.46
CA ILE A 618 -10.36 1.36 60.27
C ILE A 618 -11.31 0.15 60.19
N ARG A 619 -12.32 0.07 61.07
CA ARG A 619 -13.36 -0.96 60.98
C ARG A 619 -14.57 -0.45 60.17
N PRO A 620 -15.28 -1.31 59.44
CA PRO A 620 -16.53 -0.92 58.78
C PRO A 620 -17.54 -0.40 59.83
N ALA A 621 -18.20 0.73 59.55
CA ALA A 621 -19.19 1.41 60.41
C ALA A 621 -18.68 2.16 61.67
N GLN A 622 -17.49 2.77 61.63
CA GLN A 622 -17.02 3.70 62.68
C GLN A 622 -17.85 5.01 62.71
N HIS A 623 -18.92 5.02 63.51
CA HIS A 623 -19.66 6.23 63.89
C HIS A 623 -19.34 6.67 65.34
N GLY A 624 -18.49 5.90 66.03
CA GLY A 624 -18.19 6.05 67.45
C GLY A 624 -16.88 6.79 67.78
N GLY A 625 -16.13 7.29 66.79
CA GLY A 625 -14.93 8.12 66.96
C GLY A 625 -13.63 7.43 66.55
N VAL A 626 -12.56 8.22 66.36
CA VAL A 626 -11.24 7.75 65.92
C VAL A 626 -10.27 7.75 67.09
N PHE A 627 -9.52 6.67 67.25
CA PHE A 627 -8.41 6.56 68.19
C PHE A 627 -7.10 6.99 67.51
N THR A 628 -6.17 7.53 68.28
CA THR A 628 -4.85 8.00 67.81
C THR A 628 -3.70 7.28 68.52
N ASP A 629 -2.48 7.45 68.03
CA ASP A 629 -1.28 6.84 68.63
C ASP A 629 -1.11 7.21 70.11
N LEU A 630 -1.64 8.36 70.55
CA LEU A 630 -1.72 8.71 71.97
C LEU A 630 -2.51 7.69 72.79
N HIS A 631 -3.65 7.20 72.30
CA HIS A 631 -4.45 6.21 73.03
C HIS A 631 -3.71 4.87 73.16
N VAL A 632 -3.05 4.47 72.07
CA VAL A 632 -2.21 3.27 72.01
C VAL A 632 -1.02 3.40 72.96
N GLY A 633 -0.32 4.54 72.93
CA GLY A 633 0.83 4.83 73.78
C GLY A 633 0.49 4.86 75.26
N ARG A 634 -0.66 5.42 75.62
CA ARG A 634 -1.15 5.46 77.00
C ARG A 634 -1.55 4.08 77.50
N PHE A 635 -2.26 3.30 76.70
CA PHE A 635 -2.53 1.92 77.08
C PHE A 635 -1.26 1.07 77.15
N ALA A 636 -0.29 1.30 76.26
CA ALA A 636 1.01 0.65 76.30
C ALA A 636 1.76 0.99 77.60
N ALA A 637 1.68 2.23 78.07
CA ALA A 637 2.25 2.64 79.36
C ALA A 637 1.57 1.95 80.56
N LEU A 638 0.25 1.72 80.49
CA LEU A 638 -0.47 0.92 81.49
C LEU A 638 -0.02 -0.56 81.44
N ALA A 639 0.04 -1.14 80.24
CA ALA A 639 0.47 -2.53 80.03
C ALA A 639 1.93 -2.75 80.47
N ALA A 640 2.83 -1.78 80.25
CA ALA A 640 4.22 -1.89 80.67
C ALA A 640 4.40 -1.96 82.21
N GLN A 641 3.42 -1.51 82.98
CA GLN A 641 3.44 -1.52 84.44
C GLN A 641 2.77 -2.75 85.06
N THR A 642 2.24 -3.67 84.24
CA THR A 642 1.53 -4.87 84.69
C THR A 642 1.90 -6.07 83.82
N GLN A 643 2.32 -7.19 84.41
CA GLN A 643 2.63 -8.40 83.62
C GLN A 643 1.39 -9.13 83.10
N THR A 644 0.20 -8.77 83.57
CA THR A 644 -1.08 -9.47 83.31
C THR A 644 -1.84 -8.97 82.08
N LEU A 645 -1.50 -7.79 81.54
CA LEU A 645 -2.15 -7.21 80.36
C LEU A 645 -1.41 -7.56 79.06
N LYS A 646 -2.17 -7.87 78.01
CA LYS A 646 -1.66 -8.16 76.66
C LYS A 646 -2.09 -7.07 75.67
N ALA A 647 -1.32 -6.92 74.60
CA ALA A 647 -1.62 -5.98 73.50
C ALA A 647 -3.02 -6.20 72.87
N ALA A 648 -3.54 -7.43 72.90
CA ALA A 648 -4.87 -7.77 72.41
C ALA A 648 -6.01 -7.16 73.25
N ASP A 649 -5.77 -6.90 74.54
CA ASP A 649 -6.80 -6.38 75.46
C ASP A 649 -7.18 -4.92 75.14
N PHE A 650 -6.29 -4.19 74.44
CA PHE A 650 -6.55 -2.84 73.97
C PHE A 650 -7.80 -2.76 73.07
N GLY A 651 -8.07 -3.81 72.28
CA GLY A 651 -9.24 -3.82 71.40
C GLY A 651 -10.57 -3.77 72.16
N ALA A 652 -10.66 -4.47 73.31
CA ALA A 652 -11.86 -4.44 74.14
C ALA A 652 -12.01 -3.11 74.88
N VAL A 653 -10.90 -2.53 75.35
CA VAL A 653 -10.88 -1.22 76.01
C VAL A 653 -11.25 -0.11 75.02
N ALA A 654 -10.70 -0.15 73.80
CA ALA A 654 -11.03 0.79 72.73
C ALA A 654 -12.53 0.75 72.40
N LEU A 655 -13.13 -0.44 72.25
CA LEU A 655 -14.57 -0.56 72.00
C LEU A 655 -15.43 0.01 73.14
N GLN A 656 -15.04 -0.20 74.41
CA GLN A 656 -15.76 0.36 75.55
C GLN A 656 -15.63 1.88 75.62
N VAL A 657 -14.42 2.42 75.44
CA VAL A 657 -14.17 3.87 75.38
C VAL A 657 -14.93 4.50 74.22
N GLU A 658 -14.97 3.84 73.05
CA GLU A 658 -15.72 4.29 71.88
C GLU A 658 -17.22 4.37 72.20
N SER A 659 -17.82 3.29 72.72
CA SER A 659 -19.26 3.24 73.00
C SER A 659 -19.71 4.21 74.11
N ALA A 660 -18.85 4.47 75.10
CA ALA A 660 -19.15 5.30 76.26
C ALA A 660 -18.81 6.79 76.09
N SER A 661 -18.09 7.18 75.03
CA SER A 661 -17.72 8.57 74.72
C SER A 661 -18.94 9.41 74.29
N ARG A 662 -19.83 9.77 75.23
CA ARG A 662 -21.04 10.60 75.01
C ARG A 662 -20.80 12.06 75.42
N ARG A 663 -21.71 12.98 75.01
CA ARG A 663 -21.68 14.39 75.43
C ARG A 663 -21.66 14.48 76.97
N GLY A 664 -20.62 15.11 77.51
CA GLY A 664 -20.42 15.30 78.95
C GLY A 664 -19.25 14.49 79.54
N VAL A 665 -18.74 13.46 78.86
CA VAL A 665 -17.51 12.75 79.28
C VAL A 665 -16.30 13.42 78.67
N GLU A 666 -15.32 13.80 79.49
CA GLU A 666 -14.14 14.57 79.04
C GLU A 666 -12.83 13.76 79.11
N GLY A 667 -12.83 12.61 79.79
CA GLY A 667 -11.75 11.63 79.83
C GLY A 667 -12.20 10.30 80.44
N PHE A 668 -11.32 9.31 80.47
CA PHE A 668 -11.54 8.01 81.10
C PHE A 668 -10.37 7.65 82.03
N LEU A 669 -10.68 7.06 83.17
CA LEU A 669 -9.70 6.38 84.03
C LEU A 669 -9.79 4.89 83.74
N VAL A 670 -8.66 4.27 83.41
CA VAL A 670 -8.52 2.83 83.25
C VAL A 670 -7.64 2.30 84.36
N GLU A 671 -8.19 1.42 85.18
CA GLU A 671 -7.53 0.79 86.32
C GLU A 671 -7.30 -0.69 86.02
N ALA A 672 -6.08 -1.17 86.19
CA ALA A 672 -5.68 -2.55 86.01
C ALA A 672 -5.24 -3.15 87.34
N GLN A 673 -5.84 -4.26 87.75
CA GLN A 673 -5.46 -4.93 88.99
C GLN A 673 -4.16 -5.72 88.79
N LEU A 674 -3.19 -5.49 89.68
CA LEU A 674 -1.85 -6.08 89.59
C LEU A 674 -1.88 -7.60 89.78
N THR A 675 -2.80 -8.08 90.62
CA THR A 675 -3.07 -9.51 90.83
C THR A 675 -4.45 -9.86 90.26
N GLY A 676 -4.52 -10.67 89.21
CA GLY A 676 -5.79 -11.17 88.64
C GLY A 676 -6.26 -10.51 87.33
N GLY A 677 -5.61 -9.46 86.82
CA GLY A 677 -5.78 -8.97 85.44
C GLY A 677 -7.17 -8.43 85.08
N GLN A 678 -7.99 -8.04 86.06
CA GLN A 678 -9.25 -7.35 85.81
C GLN A 678 -8.99 -5.86 85.49
N LEU A 679 -9.70 -5.32 84.49
CA LEU A 679 -9.67 -3.89 84.15
C LEU A 679 -10.98 -3.22 84.56
N GLN A 680 -10.92 -2.03 85.13
CA GLN A 680 -12.08 -1.19 85.41
C GLN A 680 -11.96 0.14 84.64
N ILE A 681 -13.04 0.55 83.98
CA ILE A 681 -13.09 1.77 83.17
C ILE A 681 -14.13 2.71 83.77
N SER A 682 -13.73 3.93 84.12
CA SER A 682 -14.57 4.97 84.73
C SER A 682 -14.53 6.25 83.92
N ALA A 683 -15.67 6.94 83.78
CA ALA A 683 -15.73 8.23 83.10
C ALA A 683 -15.24 9.37 84.00
N MET A 684 -14.52 10.32 83.40
CA MET A 684 -14.01 11.52 84.06
C MET A 684 -14.59 12.78 83.42
N GLN A 685 -14.82 13.79 84.26
CA GLN A 685 -15.28 15.12 83.86
C GLN A 685 -14.47 16.18 84.59
N LEU A 686 -14.16 17.29 83.92
CA LEU A 686 -13.53 18.45 84.54
C LEU A 686 -14.60 19.52 84.80
N ASP A 687 -14.68 20.03 86.03
CA ASP A 687 -15.54 21.18 86.33
C ASP A 687 -14.95 22.45 85.69
N LYS A 688 -15.72 23.07 84.80
CA LYS A 688 -15.31 24.24 84.03
C LYS A 688 -15.02 25.46 84.90
N ARG A 689 -15.62 25.60 86.09
CA ARG A 689 -15.41 26.76 86.97
C ARG A 689 -14.25 26.54 87.94
N SER A 690 -14.22 25.40 88.62
CA SER A 690 -13.24 25.11 89.68
C SER A 690 -11.96 24.43 89.19
N GLY A 691 -11.96 23.85 87.98
CA GLY A 691 -10.85 23.02 87.50
C GLY A 691 -10.69 21.70 88.26
N ALA A 692 -11.65 21.35 89.12
CA ALA A 692 -11.62 20.11 89.87
C ALA A 692 -12.11 18.94 89.00
N LEU A 693 -11.49 17.78 89.18
CA LEU A 693 -11.87 16.56 88.50
C LEU A 693 -13.00 15.86 89.25
N ARG A 694 -13.93 15.32 88.46
CA ARG A 694 -15.04 14.49 88.91
C ARG A 694 -14.94 13.12 88.24
N LEU A 695 -14.91 12.08 89.06
CA LEU A 695 -14.96 10.69 88.62
C LEU A 695 -16.39 10.17 88.78
N ASP A 696 -17.00 9.78 87.67
CA ASP A 696 -18.31 9.15 87.66
C ASP A 696 -18.20 7.63 87.96
N LYS A 697 -19.34 6.97 88.19
CA LYS A 697 -19.40 5.53 88.47
C LYS A 697 -18.70 4.74 87.35
N PRO A 698 -18.06 3.60 87.67
CA PRO A 698 -17.45 2.77 86.64
C PRO A 698 -18.47 2.34 85.60
N LEU A 699 -18.04 2.34 84.35
CA LEU A 699 -18.85 2.05 83.18
C LEU A 699 -18.79 0.58 82.80
N ALA A 700 -17.60 -0.02 82.94
CA ALA A 700 -17.36 -1.41 82.59
C ALA A 700 -16.23 -2.00 83.45
N ARG A 701 -16.36 -3.29 83.77
CA ARG A 701 -15.25 -4.14 84.20
C ARG A 701 -14.98 -5.20 83.15
N LEU A 702 -13.72 -5.42 82.82
CA LEU A 702 -13.28 -6.48 81.92
C LEU A 702 -12.56 -7.53 82.75
N THR A 703 -13.04 -8.77 82.69
CA THR A 703 -12.35 -9.91 83.32
C THR A 703 -11.16 -10.35 82.47
N PRO A 704 -10.16 -11.06 83.03
CA PRO A 704 -9.01 -11.58 82.25
C PRO A 704 -9.39 -12.55 81.11
N ARG A 705 -10.66 -12.99 81.02
CA ARG A 705 -11.19 -13.78 79.88
C ARG A 705 -11.86 -12.91 78.80
N GLY A 706 -11.81 -11.58 78.91
CA GLY A 706 -12.36 -10.64 77.93
C GLY A 706 -13.87 -10.39 78.04
N VAL A 707 -14.54 -10.89 79.09
CA VAL A 707 -15.98 -10.67 79.33
C VAL A 707 -16.21 -9.31 79.98
N VAL A 708 -17.14 -8.53 79.41
CA VAL A 708 -17.54 -7.19 79.90
C VAL A 708 -18.67 -7.34 80.93
N GLU A 709 -18.43 -6.93 82.16
CA GLU A 709 -19.44 -6.87 83.22
C GLU A 709 -19.83 -5.40 83.51
N ARG A 710 -21.13 -5.16 83.71
CA ARG A 710 -21.64 -3.87 84.18
C ARG A 710 -21.68 -3.87 85.71
N PRO A 711 -21.11 -2.87 86.41
CA PRO A 711 -21.15 -2.83 87.87
C PRO A 711 -22.58 -2.72 88.41
N ARG A 712 -22.87 -3.37 89.54
CA ARG A 712 -24.19 -3.32 90.20
C ARG A 712 -24.44 -1.93 90.82
N ALA A 713 -25.71 -1.50 90.84
CA ALA A 713 -26.09 -0.19 91.37
C ALA A 713 -25.92 -0.15 92.90
N GLY A 714 -24.84 0.50 93.38
CA GLY A 714 -24.61 0.75 94.81
C GLY A 714 -23.18 0.54 95.29
N GLU A 715 -22.32 -0.14 94.51
CA GLU A 715 -21.02 -0.59 95.02
C GLU A 715 -19.87 0.43 94.98
N ILE A 716 -20.04 1.64 94.41
CA ILE A 716 -18.93 2.62 94.28
C ILE A 716 -19.42 4.08 94.43
N ALA A 717 -18.71 4.87 95.24
CA ALA A 717 -18.95 6.29 95.49
C ALA A 717 -18.55 7.17 94.29
N ARG A 718 -19.40 8.15 93.92
CA ARG A 718 -19.00 9.24 93.01
C ARG A 718 -18.01 10.13 93.73
N ILE A 719 -16.88 10.44 93.10
CA ILE A 719 -15.85 11.28 93.70
C ILE A 719 -15.86 12.61 92.94
N ALA A 720 -16.22 13.68 93.63
CA ALA A 720 -16.31 15.02 93.06
C ALA A 720 -15.40 15.99 93.82
N GLY A 721 -14.86 16.97 93.10
CA GLY A 721 -14.08 18.04 93.71
C GLY A 721 -12.60 17.70 93.93
N ILE A 722 -12.02 16.79 93.14
CA ILE A 722 -10.58 16.45 93.20
C ILE A 722 -9.79 17.67 92.68
N PRO A 723 -9.07 18.43 93.53
CA PRO A 723 -8.36 19.62 93.08
C PRO A 723 -7.06 19.25 92.38
N LEU A 724 -6.79 19.86 91.21
CA LEU A 724 -5.48 19.83 90.56
C LEU A 724 -4.58 20.86 91.24
N ALA A 725 -4.08 20.56 92.44
CA ALA A 725 -3.31 21.51 93.25
C ALA A 725 -1.99 21.92 92.55
N GLN A 726 -1.68 23.23 92.57
CA GLN A 726 -0.49 23.93 92.03
C GLN A 726 -0.37 24.11 90.50
N VAL A 727 -1.36 23.74 89.70
CA VAL A 727 -1.37 24.04 88.25
C VAL A 727 -2.29 25.24 87.96
N ASN A 728 -1.80 26.25 87.23
CA ASN A 728 -2.61 27.42 86.88
C ASN A 728 -3.74 27.02 85.92
N LEU A 729 -4.99 27.40 86.25
CA LEU A 729 -6.18 27.09 85.46
C LEU A 729 -6.13 27.65 84.04
N VAL A 730 -5.38 28.73 83.82
CA VAL A 730 -5.18 29.33 82.49
C VAL A 730 -4.33 28.40 81.61
N ASP A 731 -3.30 27.77 82.17
CA ASP A 731 -2.39 26.89 81.45
C ASP A 731 -3.10 25.59 81.07
N VAL A 732 -3.84 24.96 82.00
CA VAL A 732 -4.66 23.76 81.72
C VAL A 732 -5.68 24.01 80.61
N ARG A 733 -6.26 25.22 80.53
CA ARG A 733 -7.22 25.59 79.48
C ARG A 733 -6.55 25.87 78.12
N GLN A 734 -5.28 26.27 78.08
CA GLN A 734 -4.56 26.48 76.81
C GLN A 734 -4.31 25.15 76.08
N PHE A 735 -4.09 24.06 76.80
CA PHE A 735 -3.77 22.75 76.22
C PHE A 735 -4.99 21.88 75.89
N GLY A 736 -6.17 22.26 76.39
CA GLY A 736 -7.43 21.54 76.18
C GLY A 736 -7.53 20.21 76.94
N ASN A 737 -8.76 19.71 77.09
CA ASN A 737 -9.05 18.54 77.92
C ASN A 737 -8.33 17.26 77.41
N VAL A 738 -8.21 17.09 76.10
CA VAL A 738 -7.53 15.94 75.48
C VAL A 738 -6.04 15.92 75.83
N GLY A 739 -5.40 17.09 75.81
CA GLY A 739 -4.00 17.26 76.21
C GLY A 739 -3.77 16.83 77.65
N LEU A 740 -4.56 17.39 78.58
CA LEU A 740 -4.48 17.07 80.02
C LEU A 740 -4.59 15.57 80.30
N PHE A 741 -5.64 14.90 79.79
CA PHE A 741 -5.86 13.47 80.08
C PHE A 741 -4.89 12.55 79.36
N SER A 742 -4.22 13.03 78.30
CA SER A 742 -3.14 12.29 77.63
C SER A 742 -1.78 12.43 78.33
N SER A 743 -1.59 13.41 79.21
CA SER A 743 -0.27 13.75 79.78
C SER A 743 -0.13 13.48 81.28
N LEU A 744 -1.20 13.16 82.01
CA LEU A 744 -1.10 12.81 83.44
C LEU A 744 -0.25 11.55 83.64
N PRO A 745 0.57 11.42 84.70
CA PRO A 745 1.39 10.23 84.88
C PRO A 745 0.51 9.00 85.15
N ALA A 746 1.04 7.80 84.88
CA ALA A 746 0.41 6.59 85.38
C ALA A 746 0.30 6.68 86.91
N ASN A 747 -0.73 6.08 87.48
CA ASN A 747 -1.02 6.12 88.92
C ASN A 747 -1.35 7.51 89.47
N ALA A 748 -1.69 8.48 88.61
CA ALA A 748 -2.12 9.83 89.01
C ALA A 748 -3.26 9.79 90.06
N PHE A 749 -4.20 8.85 89.95
CA PHE A 749 -5.33 8.76 90.88
C PHE A 749 -5.18 7.53 91.80
N ASP A 750 -5.48 7.72 93.09
CA ASP A 750 -5.59 6.67 94.10
C ASP A 750 -7.01 6.64 94.66
N LEU A 751 -7.74 5.55 94.41
CA LEU A 751 -9.11 5.41 94.89
C LEU A 751 -9.21 4.46 96.10
N GLN A 752 -8.11 3.79 96.49
CA GLN A 752 -8.11 2.81 97.58
C GLN A 752 -7.66 3.40 98.92
N ALA A 753 -6.90 4.50 98.93
CA ALA A 753 -6.36 5.14 100.14
C ALA A 753 -7.14 6.38 100.63
N GLY A 754 -8.48 6.35 100.59
CA GLY A 754 -9.32 7.34 101.28
C GLY A 754 -9.26 8.79 100.75
N ASN A 755 -9.16 8.99 99.43
CA ASN A 755 -9.19 10.29 98.76
C ASN A 755 -8.01 11.25 99.07
N VAL A 756 -6.81 10.73 99.35
CA VAL A 756 -5.62 11.60 99.39
C VAL A 756 -5.09 11.82 97.97
N VAL A 757 -5.47 12.97 97.41
CA VAL A 757 -5.00 13.44 96.11
C VAL A 757 -3.54 13.84 96.23
N SER A 758 -2.71 13.33 95.33
CA SER A 758 -1.33 13.79 95.18
C SER A 758 -1.36 15.07 94.34
N GLY A 759 -0.78 16.17 94.83
CA GLY A 759 -0.65 17.38 94.02
C GLY A 759 0.12 17.10 92.74
N PHE A 760 -0.13 17.87 91.67
CA PHE A 760 0.62 17.73 90.42
C PHE A 760 1.32 19.04 90.10
N LYS A 761 2.58 18.96 89.69
CA LYS A 761 3.29 20.10 89.12
C LYS A 761 3.62 19.81 87.66
N LEU A 762 3.48 20.83 86.82
CA LEU A 762 4.02 20.81 85.47
C LEU A 762 5.53 21.08 85.58
N THR A 763 6.36 20.19 85.05
CA THR A 763 7.81 20.40 84.98
C THR A 763 8.15 21.39 83.87
N GLU A 764 9.39 21.89 83.86
CA GLU A 764 9.88 22.74 82.75
C GLU A 764 9.83 22.02 81.39
N GLY A 765 9.84 20.70 81.37
CA GLY A 765 9.62 19.87 80.17
C GLY A 765 8.15 19.70 79.79
N LEU A 766 7.24 20.51 80.35
CA LEU A 766 5.77 20.42 80.13
C LEU A 766 5.16 19.05 80.50
N GLU A 767 5.80 18.29 81.39
CA GLU A 767 5.27 17.00 81.86
C GLU A 767 4.56 17.15 83.20
N PHE A 768 3.42 16.48 83.36
CA PHE A 768 2.76 16.43 84.66
C PHE A 768 3.49 15.42 85.55
N THR A 769 4.04 15.90 86.66
CA THR A 769 4.69 15.06 87.68
C THR A 769 3.95 15.17 88.99
N ARG A 770 3.96 14.08 89.76
CA ARG A 770 3.38 14.01 91.09
C ARG A 770 4.24 14.80 92.09
N VAL A 771 3.59 15.51 93.00
CA VAL A 771 4.20 16.22 94.13
C VAL A 771 3.95 15.41 95.40
N GLY A 772 5.03 15.00 96.06
CA GLY A 772 5.02 14.14 97.26
C GLY A 772 5.32 12.67 96.97
N ASP A 773 5.69 11.92 98.02
CA ASP A 773 6.07 10.51 97.91
C ASP A 773 4.92 9.62 97.39
N ALA A 774 5.29 8.55 96.69
CA ALA A 774 4.35 7.53 96.27
C ALA A 774 3.75 6.82 97.51
N PRO A 775 2.46 6.50 97.54
CA PRO A 775 1.86 5.83 98.69
C PRO A 775 2.38 4.38 98.76
N ALA A 776 2.53 3.85 99.97
CA ALA A 776 2.99 2.48 100.17
C ALA A 776 1.94 1.47 99.66
N GLN A 777 2.40 0.52 98.83
CA GLN A 777 1.72 -0.69 98.33
C GLN A 777 0.30 -0.50 97.75
N ARG A 778 0.23 -0.39 96.41
CA ARG A 778 -1.02 -0.53 95.63
C ARG A 778 -1.17 -1.93 95.07
N ASN A 779 -2.42 -2.42 94.95
CA ASN A 779 -2.76 -3.62 94.17
C ASN A 779 -3.40 -3.28 92.82
N VAL A 780 -3.37 -2.01 92.40
CA VAL A 780 -3.95 -1.50 91.15
C VAL A 780 -3.03 -0.47 90.52
N THR A 781 -2.88 -0.52 89.19
CA THR A 781 -2.22 0.50 88.37
C THR A 781 -3.27 1.23 87.54
N SER A 782 -3.23 2.57 87.49
CA SER A 782 -4.21 3.37 86.74
C SER A 782 -3.57 4.24 85.66
N ILE A 783 -4.28 4.49 84.56
CA ILE A 783 -3.92 5.52 83.59
C ILE A 783 -5.14 6.28 83.11
N THR A 784 -4.95 7.55 82.75
CA THR A 784 -5.97 8.32 82.06
C THR A 784 -5.85 8.18 80.55
N LEU A 785 -7.02 8.03 79.92
CA LEU A 785 -7.19 8.04 78.47
C LEU A 785 -8.11 9.21 78.07
N PRO A 786 -7.79 9.94 76.99
CA PRO A 786 -8.73 10.90 76.41
C PRO A 786 -9.93 10.17 75.75
N PRO A 787 -11.04 10.88 75.48
CA PRO A 787 -12.18 10.32 74.76
C PRO A 787 -11.85 10.15 73.27
N ALA A 788 -12.55 9.22 72.60
CA ALA A 788 -12.37 9.01 71.16
C ALA A 788 -12.71 10.28 70.36
N LEU A 789 -11.88 10.61 69.35
CA LEU A 789 -12.05 11.84 68.59
C LEU A 789 -13.27 11.77 67.68
N ARG A 790 -14.27 12.63 67.93
CA ARG A 790 -15.54 12.70 67.17
C ARG A 790 -15.77 14.02 66.44
N THR A 791 -14.74 14.86 66.34
CA THR A 791 -14.86 16.19 65.73
C THR A 791 -15.28 16.07 64.26
N ARG A 792 -16.46 16.62 63.93
CA ARG A 792 -17.09 16.44 62.62
C ARG A 792 -16.22 16.88 61.44
N ASP A 793 -15.41 17.93 61.63
CA ASP A 793 -14.47 18.41 60.60
C ASP A 793 -13.27 17.48 60.41
N VAL A 794 -12.75 16.88 61.48
CA VAL A 794 -11.65 15.90 61.41
C VAL A 794 -12.15 14.63 60.74
N LEU A 795 -13.33 14.14 61.14
CA LEU A 795 -13.99 12.98 60.53
C LEU A 795 -14.30 13.23 59.04
N ASN A 796 -14.77 14.42 58.67
CA ASN A 796 -15.07 14.77 57.28
C ASN A 796 -13.80 14.91 56.41
N ARG A 797 -12.74 15.55 56.92
CA ARG A 797 -11.45 15.65 56.20
C ARG A 797 -10.82 14.29 56.02
N PHE A 798 -10.82 13.47 57.08
CA PHE A 798 -10.33 12.11 57.04
C PHE A 798 -11.13 11.22 56.08
N SER A 799 -12.46 11.29 56.14
CA SER A 799 -13.37 10.57 55.24
C SER A 799 -13.17 10.98 53.78
N LYS A 800 -13.02 12.28 53.48
CA LYS A 800 -12.73 12.74 52.10
C LYS A 800 -11.34 12.31 51.62
N ALA A 801 -10.32 12.37 52.48
CA ALA A 801 -8.95 11.99 52.12
C ALA A 801 -8.80 10.49 51.83
N THR A 802 -9.60 9.65 52.48
CA THR A 802 -9.53 8.18 52.37
C THR A 802 -10.66 7.56 51.53
N GLN A 803 -11.56 8.38 50.97
CA GLN A 803 -12.80 7.94 50.31
C GLN A 803 -12.59 6.98 49.12
N GLN A 804 -11.47 7.13 48.39
CA GLN A 804 -11.10 6.21 47.30
C GLN A 804 -10.38 4.95 47.80
N LEU A 805 -9.57 5.07 48.86
CA LEU A 805 -8.91 3.93 49.51
C LEU A 805 -9.96 3.00 50.16
N GLN A 806 -11.00 3.59 50.78
CA GLN A 806 -12.13 2.88 51.37
C GLN A 806 -12.94 2.06 50.35
N LYS A 807 -13.02 2.51 49.09
CA LYS A 807 -13.64 1.74 47.99
C LYS A 807 -12.77 0.58 47.51
N GLN A 808 -11.45 0.64 47.71
CA GLN A 808 -10.49 -0.39 47.30
C GLN A 808 -10.22 -1.43 48.40
N TRP A 809 -10.50 -1.11 49.67
CA TRP A 809 -10.21 -1.95 50.85
C TRP A 809 -11.36 -2.85 51.33
N LEU A 810 -12.52 -2.85 50.67
CA LEU A 810 -13.66 -3.67 51.07
C LEU A 810 -13.48 -5.14 50.65
N ASP A 811 -13.01 -5.94 51.61
CA ASP A 811 -13.37 -7.33 51.94
C ASP A 811 -12.63 -8.59 51.39
N PRO A 812 -11.81 -8.61 50.31
CA PRO A 812 -11.07 -9.83 49.94
C PRO A 812 -9.59 -9.84 50.38
N PHE A 813 -9.04 -8.73 50.90
CA PHE A 813 -7.59 -8.61 51.16
C PHE A 813 -7.13 -9.07 52.55
N ASP A 814 -8.01 -9.09 53.56
CA ASP A 814 -7.66 -9.57 54.90
C ASP A 814 -7.42 -11.11 54.93
N THR A 815 -7.80 -11.83 53.86
CA THR A 815 -7.53 -13.27 53.67
C THR A 815 -6.23 -13.58 52.91
N MET A 816 -5.61 -12.63 52.19
CA MET A 816 -4.50 -12.94 51.24
C MET A 816 -3.10 -12.36 51.55
N ARG A 817 -2.87 -11.65 52.66
CA ARG A 817 -1.53 -11.12 53.05
C ARG A 817 -0.76 -10.40 51.92
N VAL A 818 -1.41 -9.52 51.15
CA VAL A 818 -0.73 -8.76 50.08
C VAL A 818 -0.15 -7.44 50.64
N ALA A 819 1.13 -7.18 50.37
CA ALA A 819 1.82 -5.93 50.71
C ALA A 819 1.63 -4.86 49.61
N VAL A 820 1.24 -3.64 49.98
CA VAL A 820 1.03 -2.51 49.05
C VAL A 820 2.32 -1.68 48.95
N HIS A 821 2.79 -1.42 47.73
CA HIS A 821 3.95 -0.58 47.45
C HIS A 821 3.54 0.66 46.63
N THR A 822 4.16 1.81 46.92
CA THR A 822 4.04 3.02 46.10
C THR A 822 4.82 2.86 44.78
N VAL A 823 4.36 3.54 43.73
CA VAL A 823 4.92 3.44 42.37
C VAL A 823 5.29 4.84 41.90
N ASP A 824 6.57 5.05 41.59
CA ASP A 824 7.10 6.33 41.13
C ASP A 824 6.73 6.63 39.66
N PHE A 825 6.67 7.92 39.32
CA PHE A 825 6.48 8.40 37.96
C PHE A 825 7.79 8.97 37.39
N PRO A 826 8.31 8.45 36.25
CA PRO A 826 9.60 8.89 35.69
C PRO A 826 9.46 10.24 34.95
N LEU A 827 9.40 11.32 35.74
CA LEU A 827 9.08 12.67 35.29
C LEU A 827 10.00 13.21 34.18
N ALA A 828 11.32 13.01 34.31
CA ALA A 828 12.30 13.49 33.34
C ALA A 828 12.21 12.73 32.00
N ALA A 829 12.00 11.41 32.05
CA ALA A 829 11.82 10.58 30.86
C ALA A 829 10.52 10.93 30.13
N ALA A 830 9.42 11.11 30.87
CA ALA A 830 8.14 11.55 30.31
C ALA A 830 8.25 12.91 29.59
N ALA A 831 8.97 13.87 30.17
CA ALA A 831 9.21 15.15 29.52
C ALA A 831 10.08 15.04 28.26
N GLN A 832 11.08 14.16 28.23
CA GLN A 832 11.88 13.91 27.04
C GLN A 832 11.03 13.30 25.91
N ILE A 833 10.14 12.36 26.21
CA ILE A 833 9.21 11.76 25.24
C ILE A 833 8.29 12.85 24.66
N VAL A 834 7.76 13.74 25.49
CA VAL A 834 6.94 14.87 25.03
C VAL A 834 7.73 15.83 24.14
N ARG A 835 9.00 16.12 24.47
CA ARG A 835 9.88 16.95 23.60
C ARG A 835 10.18 16.27 22.27
N ALA A 836 10.36 14.95 22.26
CA ALA A 836 10.56 14.18 21.04
C ALA A 836 9.28 14.14 20.19
N ARG A 837 8.11 13.98 20.82
CA ARG A 837 6.79 13.96 20.17
C ARG A 837 6.24 15.34 19.80
N THR A 838 6.99 16.40 20.06
CA THR A 838 6.68 17.78 19.60
C THR A 838 7.68 18.28 18.57
N ARG A 839 8.66 17.46 18.17
CA ARG A 839 9.60 17.79 17.10
C ARG A 839 8.87 17.80 15.73
N PRO A 840 8.82 18.95 15.02
CA PRO A 840 8.04 19.06 13.78
C PRO A 840 8.56 18.13 12.68
N ASP A 841 9.88 17.88 12.64
CA ASP A 841 10.57 16.96 11.73
C ASP A 841 10.10 15.50 11.87
N LEU A 842 9.78 15.06 13.10
CA LEU A 842 9.32 13.70 13.35
C LEU A 842 7.78 13.58 13.27
N THR A 843 7.07 14.61 13.70
CA THR A 843 5.62 14.57 13.91
C THR A 843 4.81 14.86 12.64
N LEU A 844 5.25 15.80 11.80
CA LEU A 844 4.56 16.09 10.54
C LEU A 844 4.68 14.90 9.57
N ALA A 845 5.85 14.28 9.53
CA ALA A 845 6.09 13.08 8.74
C ALA A 845 5.21 11.90 9.18
N ALA A 846 5.20 11.58 10.48
CA ALA A 846 4.36 10.52 11.03
C ALA A 846 2.86 10.79 10.81
N ARG A 847 2.44 12.06 10.89
CA ARG A 847 1.06 12.47 10.63
C ARG A 847 0.66 12.32 9.17
N LEU A 848 1.53 12.71 8.24
CA LEU A 848 1.28 12.55 6.81
C LEU A 848 1.11 11.07 6.45
N VAL A 849 1.97 10.20 6.97
CA VAL A 849 1.87 8.74 6.82
C VAL A 849 0.55 8.20 7.37
N SER A 850 0.07 8.71 8.50
CA SER A 850 -1.23 8.31 9.08
C SER A 850 -2.46 8.84 8.31
N GLN A 851 -2.29 9.88 7.47
CA GLN A 851 -3.39 10.56 6.76
C GLN A 851 -3.53 10.12 5.32
N VAL A 852 -2.47 9.59 4.70
CA VAL A 852 -2.49 9.10 3.33
C VAL A 852 -2.73 7.59 3.36
N GLN A 853 -3.91 7.16 2.93
CA GLN A 853 -4.21 5.74 2.66
C GLN A 853 -4.41 5.57 1.16
N LEU A 854 -3.64 4.67 0.56
CA LEU A 854 -3.81 4.25 -0.83
C LEU A 854 -4.35 2.83 -0.82
N ALA A 855 -5.55 2.62 -1.37
CA ALA A 855 -6.23 1.32 -1.40
C ALA A 855 -6.33 0.61 -0.02
N GLY A 856 -6.62 1.38 1.05
CA GLY A 856 -6.87 0.84 2.39
C GLY A 856 -5.63 0.27 3.10
N THR A 857 -4.43 0.55 2.61
CA THR A 857 -3.17 0.09 3.22
C THR A 857 -2.23 1.27 3.50
N GLU A 858 -1.47 1.17 4.61
CA GLU A 858 -0.52 2.20 5.00
C GLU A 858 0.62 2.31 3.95
N PRO A 859 1.07 3.53 3.57
CA PRO A 859 1.98 3.76 2.44
C PRO A 859 3.29 2.97 2.47
N GLY A 860 3.72 2.51 3.65
CA GLY A 860 4.93 1.70 3.82
C GLY A 860 4.83 0.26 3.27
N THR A 861 3.64 -0.20 2.85
CA THR A 861 3.42 -1.58 2.38
C THR A 861 3.06 -1.71 0.90
N VAL A 862 2.74 -0.62 0.20
CA VAL A 862 2.04 -0.71 -1.12
C VAL A 862 2.83 -0.09 -2.28
N SER A 863 3.80 0.79 -2.03
CA SER A 863 4.52 1.47 -3.11
C SER A 863 6.00 1.12 -3.12
N ALA A 864 6.44 0.50 -4.21
CA ALA A 864 7.85 0.23 -4.48
C ALA A 864 8.70 1.52 -4.42
N PHE A 865 8.14 2.68 -4.82
CA PHE A 865 8.79 3.99 -4.69
C PHE A 865 9.11 4.36 -3.23
N VAL A 866 8.21 4.07 -2.30
CA VAL A 866 8.42 4.35 -0.87
C VAL A 866 9.34 3.31 -0.23
N GLY A 867 9.27 2.04 -0.66
CA GLY A 867 10.10 0.95 -0.14
C GLY A 867 11.55 0.95 -0.63
N ARG A 868 11.80 1.39 -1.88
CA ARG A 868 13.11 1.35 -2.55
C ARG A 868 14.09 2.40 -2.03
N TYR A 869 13.62 3.61 -1.70
CA TYR A 869 14.45 4.69 -1.17
C TYR A 869 14.49 4.75 0.37
N LEU A 870 13.71 3.91 1.06
CA LEU A 870 13.59 3.92 2.52
C LEU A 870 13.88 2.53 3.10
N MET A 871 15.17 2.16 3.19
CA MET A 871 15.62 0.89 3.78
C MET A 871 14.94 0.56 5.11
N ASN A 872 14.57 -0.71 5.32
CA ASN A 872 14.02 -1.23 6.57
C ASN A 872 15.16 -1.57 7.55
N GLY A 873 15.49 -0.66 8.46
CA GLY A 873 16.45 -0.90 9.54
C GLY A 873 16.11 -0.07 10.79
N PRO A 874 16.49 -0.50 12.01
CA PRO A 874 16.18 0.24 13.25
C PRO A 874 16.73 1.67 13.29
N GLY A 875 17.80 1.95 12.53
CA GLY A 875 18.38 3.29 12.37
C GLY A 875 17.73 4.17 11.28
N SER A 876 16.97 3.58 10.35
CA SER A 876 16.46 4.30 9.17
C SER A 876 15.11 4.99 9.40
N ASN A 877 14.34 4.61 10.43
CA ASN A 877 13.12 5.34 10.83
C ASN A 877 13.38 6.80 11.24
N LYS A 878 14.64 7.16 11.54
CA LYS A 878 15.04 8.57 11.76
C LYS A 878 15.35 9.33 10.47
N LEU A 879 15.66 8.64 9.38
CA LEU A 879 16.11 9.23 8.10
C LEU A 879 15.01 9.29 7.04
N ARG A 880 13.92 8.52 7.21
CA ARG A 880 12.83 8.36 6.22
C ARG A 880 12.11 9.64 5.79
N PHE A 881 12.19 10.70 6.58
CA PHE A 881 11.58 12.01 6.27
C PHE A 881 12.41 13.19 6.77
N MET A 882 13.69 12.96 7.11
CA MET A 882 14.59 14.10 7.22
C MET A 882 14.64 14.72 5.82
N VAL A 883 14.25 15.98 5.71
CA VAL A 883 14.87 16.88 4.75
C VAL A 883 16.08 17.41 5.51
N PRO A 884 17.29 16.84 5.34
CA PRO A 884 18.47 17.49 5.86
C PRO A 884 18.43 18.95 5.43
N ALA A 885 18.75 19.88 6.33
CA ALA A 885 18.85 21.30 6.00
C ALA A 885 19.85 21.57 4.84
N LEU A 886 20.62 20.55 4.46
CA LEU A 886 21.65 20.52 3.43
C LEU A 886 21.32 19.56 2.26
N PHE A 887 20.14 18.93 2.21
CA PHE A 887 19.72 18.14 1.04
C PHE A 887 19.20 19.10 -0.02
N ASP A 888 20.07 19.36 -0.97
CA ASP A 888 19.89 20.34 -2.01
C ASP A 888 18.94 19.78 -3.09
N ARG A 889 17.63 19.97 -2.81
CA ARG A 889 16.49 19.51 -3.62
C ARG A 889 16.51 20.10 -5.02
N VAL A 890 16.07 19.31 -5.99
CA VAL A 890 15.85 19.77 -7.36
C VAL A 890 14.49 20.46 -7.45
N MET A 891 14.42 21.61 -8.12
CA MET A 891 13.16 22.33 -8.37
C MET A 891 12.21 21.46 -9.20
N ALA A 892 10.90 21.48 -8.92
CA ALA A 892 9.92 20.72 -9.71
C ALA A 892 10.07 20.99 -11.23
N TRP A 893 10.07 19.94 -12.03
CA TRP A 893 10.36 20.00 -13.48
C TRP A 893 9.22 19.39 -14.32
N PRO A 894 9.07 19.80 -15.59
CA PRO A 894 8.07 19.23 -16.49
C PRO A 894 8.43 17.81 -16.90
N HIS A 895 7.43 16.96 -17.15
CA HIS A 895 7.65 15.59 -17.61
C HIS A 895 7.22 15.44 -19.07
N LEU A 896 8.18 15.15 -19.94
CA LEU A 896 7.95 14.92 -21.37
C LEU A 896 7.89 13.41 -21.61
N ARG A 897 6.69 12.92 -21.95
CA ARG A 897 6.40 11.49 -22.06
C ARG A 897 6.83 10.85 -23.39
N ALA A 898 7.18 11.68 -24.38
CA ALA A 898 7.56 11.23 -25.72
C ALA A 898 8.90 10.47 -25.68
N PRO A 899 9.01 9.30 -26.33
CA PRO A 899 10.25 8.54 -26.38
C PRO A 899 11.23 9.15 -27.40
N LEU A 900 12.44 9.48 -26.94
CA LEU A 900 13.41 10.20 -27.78
C LEU A 900 14.05 9.37 -28.91
N TYR A 901 13.97 8.03 -28.88
CA TYR A 901 14.53 7.22 -29.98
C TYR A 901 13.88 7.58 -31.33
N LYS A 902 12.58 7.92 -31.32
CA LYS A 902 11.82 8.23 -32.52
C LYS A 902 12.31 9.53 -33.13
N ASP A 903 12.49 10.56 -32.31
CA ASP A 903 12.99 11.87 -32.74
C ASP A 903 14.43 11.77 -33.25
N LEU A 904 15.27 10.93 -32.63
CA LEU A 904 16.61 10.63 -33.11
C LEU A 904 16.60 9.90 -34.47
N ALA A 905 15.76 8.87 -34.62
CA ALA A 905 15.67 8.10 -35.86
C ALA A 905 15.08 8.91 -37.03
N GLU A 906 14.14 9.82 -36.75
CA GLU A 906 13.59 10.76 -37.74
C GLU A 906 14.59 11.86 -38.10
N MET A 907 15.43 12.30 -37.15
CA MET A 907 16.47 13.28 -37.42
C MET A 907 17.63 12.71 -38.23
N ASN A 908 18.20 11.58 -37.78
CA ASN A 908 19.35 10.95 -38.41
C ASN A 908 19.41 9.46 -38.07
N GLN A 909 18.98 8.61 -39.00
CA GLN A 909 19.03 7.15 -38.86
C GLN A 909 20.46 6.62 -38.64
N GLU A 910 21.46 7.24 -39.26
CA GLU A 910 22.87 6.88 -39.11
C GLU A 910 23.42 7.24 -37.73
N ALA A 911 22.82 8.21 -37.03
CA ALA A 911 23.17 8.50 -35.64
C ALA A 911 22.55 7.48 -34.66
N PHE A 912 21.35 6.97 -34.97
CA PHE A 912 20.72 5.93 -34.18
C PHE A 912 21.44 4.58 -34.32
N MET A 913 21.75 4.18 -35.56
CA MET A 913 22.47 2.95 -35.86
C MET A 913 23.28 3.14 -37.16
N PRO A 914 24.60 3.45 -37.06
CA PRO A 914 25.43 3.62 -38.24
C PRO A 914 25.38 2.41 -39.21
N GLY A 915 25.25 2.66 -40.50
CA GLY A 915 25.16 1.66 -41.56
C GLY A 915 23.77 1.04 -41.77
N ILE A 916 22.73 1.49 -41.04
CA ILE A 916 21.36 0.94 -41.11
C ILE A 916 20.76 0.98 -42.52
N GLY A 917 21.09 2.00 -43.32
CA GLY A 917 20.63 2.10 -44.71
C GLY A 917 21.14 0.98 -45.61
N ASN A 918 22.32 0.43 -45.31
CA ASN A 918 23.00 -0.57 -46.15
C ASN A 918 22.53 -2.01 -45.87
N LEU A 919 21.63 -2.23 -44.91
CA LEU A 919 21.14 -3.56 -44.58
C LEU A 919 20.38 -4.20 -45.77
N PRO A 920 20.63 -5.49 -46.08
CA PRO A 920 19.91 -6.20 -47.13
C PRO A 920 18.41 -6.33 -46.80
N PRO A 921 17.52 -6.38 -47.82
CA PRO A 921 16.10 -6.62 -47.60
C PRO A 921 15.86 -8.05 -47.09
N ASP A 922 14.73 -8.24 -46.39
CA ASP A 922 14.31 -9.52 -45.79
C ASP A 922 15.38 -10.11 -44.83
N LEU A 923 15.93 -9.29 -43.93
CA LEU A 923 16.93 -9.65 -42.93
C LEU A 923 16.31 -9.76 -41.54
N ILE A 924 16.74 -10.78 -40.77
CA ILE A 924 16.50 -10.89 -39.34
C ILE A 924 17.82 -11.16 -38.62
N MET A 925 18.18 -10.33 -37.64
CA MET A 925 19.43 -10.46 -36.88
C MET A 925 19.29 -9.97 -35.44
N ALA A 926 20.19 -10.39 -34.56
CA ALA A 926 20.25 -9.90 -33.19
C ALA A 926 21.38 -8.87 -33.04
N VAL A 927 21.08 -7.78 -32.31
CA VAL A 927 21.99 -6.68 -32.00
C VAL A 927 21.99 -6.44 -30.49
N GLN A 928 23.04 -5.83 -29.96
CA GLN A 928 23.14 -5.43 -28.55
C GLN A 928 22.66 -3.99 -28.40
N VAL A 929 21.96 -3.70 -27.29
CA VAL A 929 21.64 -2.33 -26.87
C VAL A 929 22.87 -1.68 -26.27
N ASN A 930 23.25 -0.50 -26.76
CA ASN A 930 24.38 0.26 -26.24
C ASN A 930 23.92 1.23 -25.13
N GLN A 931 23.96 0.78 -23.88
CA GLN A 931 23.55 1.61 -22.75
C GLN A 931 24.43 2.85 -22.58
N PHE A 932 25.74 2.78 -22.89
CA PHE A 932 26.64 3.94 -22.80
C PHE A 932 26.22 5.08 -23.75
N PHE A 933 25.79 4.73 -24.97
CA PHE A 933 25.24 5.70 -25.92
C PHE A 933 23.95 6.33 -25.37
N ILE A 934 23.01 5.50 -24.92
CA ILE A 934 21.69 5.96 -24.45
C ILE A 934 21.86 6.90 -23.26
N ASP A 935 22.68 6.53 -22.27
CA ASP A 935 22.96 7.35 -21.09
C ASP A 935 23.48 8.72 -21.48
N SER A 936 24.45 8.73 -22.40
CA SER A 936 25.12 9.94 -22.82
C SER A 936 24.20 10.85 -23.62
N PHE A 937 23.44 10.26 -24.55
CA PHE A 937 22.40 10.92 -25.33
C PHE A 937 21.35 11.56 -24.42
N MET A 938 20.85 10.82 -23.42
CA MET A 938 19.83 11.31 -22.50
C MET A 938 20.34 12.45 -21.62
N VAL A 939 21.60 12.40 -21.15
CA VAL A 939 22.22 13.52 -20.41
C VAL A 939 22.32 14.76 -21.28
N GLY A 940 22.76 14.61 -22.54
CA GLY A 940 22.85 15.72 -23.49
C GLY A 940 21.50 16.38 -23.79
N ALA A 941 20.48 15.56 -24.05
CA ALA A 941 19.11 16.04 -24.31
C ALA A 941 18.55 16.82 -23.10
N ASN A 942 18.64 16.26 -21.88
CA ASN A 942 18.15 16.93 -20.68
C ASN A 942 18.93 18.21 -20.34
N ALA A 943 20.26 18.20 -20.54
CA ALA A 943 21.08 19.39 -20.31
C ALA A 943 20.71 20.53 -21.27
N GLU A 944 20.48 20.23 -22.55
CA GLU A 944 20.05 21.26 -23.52
C GLU A 944 18.63 21.75 -23.24
N MET A 945 17.69 20.84 -22.94
CA MET A 945 16.31 21.21 -22.62
C MET A 945 16.24 22.15 -21.42
N ASN A 946 16.98 21.85 -20.35
CA ASN A 946 17.03 22.72 -19.17
C ASN A 946 17.62 24.09 -19.49
N ARG A 947 18.66 24.17 -20.34
CA ARG A 947 19.23 25.44 -20.78
C ARG A 947 18.22 26.27 -21.59
N GLU A 948 17.48 25.62 -22.48
CA GLU A 948 16.42 26.28 -23.26
C GLU A 948 15.27 26.76 -22.35
N LEU A 949 14.85 25.95 -21.38
CA LEU A 949 13.86 26.35 -20.37
C LEU A 949 14.32 27.59 -19.59
N LEU A 950 15.58 27.61 -19.14
CA LEU A 950 16.15 28.78 -18.47
C LEU A 950 16.17 30.00 -19.38
N TRP A 951 16.60 29.84 -20.63
CA TRP A 951 16.63 30.91 -21.64
C TRP A 951 15.24 31.50 -21.90
N ARG A 952 14.21 30.65 -21.93
CA ARG A 952 12.79 31.04 -22.11
C ARG A 952 12.14 31.59 -20.83
N GLY A 953 12.89 31.71 -19.73
CA GLY A 953 12.38 32.22 -18.45
C GLY A 953 11.46 31.24 -17.71
N PHE A 954 11.49 29.96 -18.06
CA PHE A 954 10.80 28.92 -17.31
C PHE A 954 11.47 28.73 -15.94
N PRO A 955 10.72 28.54 -14.84
CA PRO A 955 11.30 28.31 -13.52
C PRO A 955 12.03 26.97 -13.49
N THR A 956 13.36 27.00 -13.49
CA THR A 956 14.21 25.80 -13.41
C THR A 956 15.52 26.11 -12.68
N ASP A 957 16.05 25.12 -11.96
CA ASP A 957 17.39 25.14 -11.37
C ASP A 957 18.43 24.43 -12.25
N LEU A 958 18.05 24.06 -13.48
CA LEU A 958 18.82 23.28 -14.46
C LEU A 958 19.08 21.81 -14.10
N ARG A 959 18.52 21.30 -13.00
CA ARG A 959 18.82 19.94 -12.47
C ARG A 959 17.71 18.93 -12.72
N GLY A 960 16.55 19.40 -13.17
CA GLY A 960 15.42 18.56 -13.55
C GLY A 960 15.78 17.58 -14.67
N THR A 961 14.98 16.51 -14.82
CA THR A 961 15.14 15.54 -15.91
C THR A 961 13.85 15.46 -16.72
N PRO A 962 13.58 16.44 -17.62
CA PRO A 962 12.35 16.44 -18.41
C PRO A 962 12.12 15.18 -19.26
N PHE A 963 13.18 14.59 -19.81
CA PHE A 963 13.13 13.37 -20.62
C PHE A 963 13.68 12.18 -19.84
N GLN A 964 12.85 11.18 -19.56
CA GLN A 964 13.27 9.93 -18.90
C GLN A 964 13.08 8.69 -19.76
N ARG A 965 12.60 8.86 -21.00
CA ARG A 965 12.22 7.77 -21.91
C ARG A 965 13.00 7.86 -23.19
N PHE A 966 13.81 6.84 -23.44
CA PHE A 966 14.46 6.66 -24.72
C PHE A 966 13.61 5.76 -25.61
N TRP A 967 13.23 4.56 -25.16
CA TRP A 967 12.57 3.52 -25.96
C TRP A 967 11.04 3.56 -25.93
N GLY A 968 10.43 4.17 -24.90
CA GLY A 968 8.97 4.23 -24.77
C GLY A 968 8.33 2.92 -24.29
N ARG A 969 8.94 2.28 -23.29
CA ARG A 969 8.45 1.03 -22.68
C ARG A 969 7.06 1.20 -22.11
N VAL A 970 6.27 0.12 -22.14
CA VAL A 970 4.92 0.10 -21.59
C VAL A 970 4.73 -1.16 -20.74
N ARG A 971 4.10 -0.98 -19.58
CA ARG A 971 3.69 -2.06 -18.69
C ARG A 971 2.17 -2.15 -18.70
N SER A 972 1.64 -3.36 -18.90
CA SER A 972 0.22 -3.62 -18.65
C SER A 972 -0.03 -3.81 -17.16
N ARG A 973 -0.98 -3.06 -16.61
CA ARG A 973 -1.42 -3.14 -15.21
C ARG A 973 -2.52 -4.22 -15.07
N ALA A 974 -2.76 -4.67 -13.84
CA ALA A 974 -3.73 -5.73 -13.57
C ALA A 974 -5.18 -5.38 -13.98
N ASP A 975 -5.50 -4.10 -14.11
CA ASP A 975 -6.79 -3.57 -14.58
C ASP A 975 -6.86 -3.44 -16.12
N GLY A 976 -5.82 -3.90 -16.85
CA GLY A 976 -5.72 -3.81 -18.30
C GLY A 976 -5.22 -2.47 -18.84
N THR A 977 -4.96 -1.47 -17.97
CA THR A 977 -4.43 -0.17 -18.41
C THR A 977 -2.94 -0.26 -18.74
N GLN A 978 -2.52 0.45 -19.78
CA GLN A 978 -1.13 0.52 -20.20
C GLN A 978 -0.43 1.74 -19.56
N GLU A 979 0.57 1.47 -18.72
CA GLU A 979 1.38 2.49 -18.05
C GLU A 979 2.75 2.61 -18.73
N PRO A 980 3.09 3.78 -19.30
CA PRO A 980 4.40 3.95 -19.91
C PRO A 980 5.48 4.08 -18.82
N LEU A 981 6.52 3.27 -18.95
CA LEU A 981 7.64 3.15 -18.01
C LEU A 981 8.79 4.07 -18.39
N ASP A 982 9.48 4.56 -17.38
CA ASP A 982 10.70 5.35 -17.56
C ASP A 982 11.92 4.43 -17.76
N ASP A 983 12.78 4.78 -18.71
CA ASP A 983 13.98 4.02 -19.07
C ASP A 983 15.16 4.31 -18.13
N MET A 984 15.10 5.42 -17.38
CA MET A 984 16.14 5.83 -16.43
C MET A 984 15.57 6.57 -15.21
N GLU A 985 16.23 6.41 -14.07
CA GLU A 985 15.99 7.29 -12.91
C GLU A 985 16.44 8.73 -13.21
N PRO A 986 15.92 9.76 -12.51
CA PRO A 986 16.35 11.14 -12.69
C PRO A 986 17.88 11.28 -12.59
N ILE A 987 18.50 12.07 -13.49
CA ILE A 987 19.97 12.11 -13.64
C ILE A 987 20.67 12.57 -12.35
N HIS A 988 20.01 13.43 -11.57
CA HIS A 988 20.54 13.93 -10.30
C HIS A 988 20.62 12.85 -9.20
N GLU A 989 20.00 11.68 -9.40
CA GLU A 989 20.00 10.56 -8.46
C GLU A 989 21.05 9.49 -8.81
N TRP A 990 21.70 9.57 -9.98
CA TRP A 990 22.66 8.56 -10.44
C TRP A 990 23.90 8.41 -9.54
N GLY A 991 24.26 9.45 -8.77
CA GLY A 991 25.37 9.39 -7.81
C GLY A 991 26.74 9.06 -8.45
N GLN A 992 27.60 8.36 -7.69
CA GLN A 992 28.90 7.87 -8.15
C GLN A 992 28.77 6.48 -8.76
N GLN A 993 28.22 6.42 -9.97
CA GLN A 993 28.13 5.19 -10.76
C GLN A 993 28.89 5.34 -12.08
N PRO A 994 29.48 4.26 -12.62
CA PRO A 994 30.07 4.26 -13.95
C PRO A 994 29.00 4.46 -15.04
N LEU A 995 29.39 5.15 -16.12
CA LEU A 995 28.53 5.32 -17.31
C LEU A 995 28.15 3.96 -17.89
N GLY A 996 26.92 3.80 -18.41
CA GLY A 996 26.48 2.60 -19.12
C GLY A 996 26.22 1.36 -18.25
N GLN A 997 26.56 1.42 -16.96
CA GLN A 997 26.43 0.32 -16.00
C GLN A 997 25.57 0.69 -14.80
N ARG A 998 24.68 1.68 -14.96
CA ARG A 998 23.75 2.07 -13.89
C ARG A 998 22.75 0.96 -13.60
N VAL A 999 22.27 0.92 -12.37
CA VAL A 999 21.30 -0.07 -11.90
C VAL A 999 20.00 0.64 -11.53
N ASP A 1000 19.03 0.60 -12.44
CA ASP A 1000 17.70 1.20 -12.25
C ASP A 1000 16.63 0.10 -12.09
N GLU A 1001 15.43 0.44 -11.61
CA GLU A 1001 14.35 -0.54 -11.42
C GLU A 1001 13.98 -1.28 -12.70
N ASN A 1002 13.89 -0.50 -13.77
CA ASN A 1002 13.50 -0.95 -15.10
C ASN A 1002 14.71 -1.37 -15.95
N LEU A 1003 15.94 -1.20 -15.45
CA LEU A 1003 17.18 -1.50 -16.16
C LEU A 1003 18.07 -2.43 -15.31
N LYS A 1004 17.77 -3.74 -15.35
CA LYS A 1004 18.51 -4.77 -14.60
C LYS A 1004 19.76 -5.29 -15.31
N ASP A 1005 19.77 -5.21 -16.64
CA ASP A 1005 20.84 -5.76 -17.49
C ASP A 1005 21.27 -4.73 -18.55
N PRO A 1006 22.53 -4.25 -18.53
CA PRO A 1006 23.05 -3.32 -19.53
C PRO A 1006 23.41 -3.99 -20.87
N ASN A 1007 23.60 -5.31 -20.92
CA ASN A 1007 24.03 -6.05 -22.11
C ASN A 1007 22.89 -6.75 -22.85
N ARG A 1008 21.67 -6.23 -22.66
CA ARG A 1008 20.46 -6.75 -23.28
C ARG A 1008 20.52 -6.72 -24.81
N ILE A 1009 19.80 -7.65 -25.42
CA ILE A 1009 19.70 -7.78 -26.88
C ILE A 1009 18.43 -7.14 -27.45
N ALA A 1010 18.49 -6.77 -28.72
CA ALA A 1010 17.33 -6.44 -29.54
C ALA A 1010 17.34 -7.25 -30.84
N LEU A 1011 16.18 -7.74 -31.25
CA LEU A 1011 15.96 -8.41 -32.53
C LEU A 1011 15.62 -7.36 -33.58
N LEU A 1012 16.43 -7.26 -34.63
CA LEU A 1012 16.24 -6.37 -35.76
C LEU A 1012 15.64 -7.15 -36.93
N VAL A 1013 14.53 -6.67 -37.49
CA VAL A 1013 13.84 -7.24 -38.65
C VAL A 1013 13.69 -6.16 -39.72
N LYS A 1014 14.30 -6.37 -40.89
CA LYS A 1014 14.11 -5.54 -42.08
C LYS A 1014 13.34 -6.32 -43.13
N GLY A 1015 12.13 -5.90 -43.47
CA GLY A 1015 11.33 -6.55 -44.51
C GLY A 1015 9.85 -6.21 -44.49
N GLN A 1016 9.11 -6.67 -45.49
CA GLN A 1016 7.69 -6.34 -45.65
C GLN A 1016 6.76 -7.03 -44.63
N LEU A 1017 7.22 -8.09 -43.94
CA LEU A 1017 6.41 -8.88 -43.02
C LEU A 1017 5.72 -8.02 -41.96
N LEU A 1018 6.49 -7.28 -41.15
CA LEU A 1018 5.96 -6.49 -40.04
C LEU A 1018 5.29 -5.19 -40.50
N ARG A 1019 5.57 -4.75 -41.74
CA ARG A 1019 4.86 -3.63 -42.36
C ARG A 1019 3.44 -4.03 -42.78
N ARG A 1020 3.27 -5.26 -43.31
CA ARG A 1020 1.97 -5.81 -43.69
C ARG A 1020 1.19 -6.32 -42.49
N TYR A 1021 1.88 -6.93 -41.53
CA TYR A 1021 1.31 -7.49 -40.31
C TYR A 1021 1.91 -6.79 -39.07
N PRO A 1022 1.45 -5.57 -38.75
CA PRO A 1022 1.96 -4.84 -37.58
C PRO A 1022 1.57 -5.48 -36.24
N ASN A 1023 0.50 -6.28 -36.21
CA ASN A 1023 -0.01 -6.95 -34.99
C ASN A 1023 0.62 -8.34 -34.75
N THR A 1024 1.70 -8.66 -35.44
CA THR A 1024 2.41 -9.93 -35.28
C THR A 1024 2.98 -10.09 -33.88
N ALA A 1025 2.76 -11.24 -33.26
CA ALA A 1025 3.33 -11.58 -31.98
C ALA A 1025 4.82 -11.93 -32.17
N VAL A 1026 5.70 -11.17 -31.53
CA VAL A 1026 7.14 -11.43 -31.51
C VAL A 1026 7.56 -11.69 -30.09
N TYR A 1027 8.24 -12.80 -29.82
CA TYR A 1027 8.70 -13.16 -28.48
C TYR A 1027 9.87 -14.15 -28.53
N ALA A 1028 10.63 -14.27 -27.44
CA ALA A 1028 11.70 -15.25 -27.29
C ALA A 1028 11.21 -16.48 -26.52
N TRP A 1029 11.65 -17.67 -26.93
CA TRP A 1029 11.30 -18.97 -26.33
C TRP A 1029 12.57 -19.78 -26.09
N LYS A 1030 12.76 -20.32 -24.87
CA LYS A 1030 13.89 -21.19 -24.53
C LYS A 1030 14.06 -22.36 -25.51
N ARG A 1031 15.32 -22.66 -25.81
CA ARG A 1031 15.78 -23.68 -26.77
C ARG A 1031 16.24 -24.96 -26.07
N LEU A 1032 15.92 -26.10 -26.65
CA LEU A 1032 16.49 -27.41 -26.36
C LEU A 1032 17.81 -27.59 -27.14
N LYS A 1033 18.86 -28.06 -26.44
CA LYS A 1033 20.18 -28.37 -27.03
C LYS A 1033 20.22 -29.84 -27.49
N ASN A 1034 21.05 -30.13 -28.50
CA ASN A 1034 21.34 -31.50 -28.99
C ASN A 1034 20.10 -32.31 -29.42
N VAL A 1035 19.13 -31.62 -30.03
CA VAL A 1035 17.93 -32.24 -30.58
C VAL A 1035 18.20 -32.68 -32.03
N PRO A 1036 17.66 -33.83 -32.49
CA PRO A 1036 17.76 -34.25 -33.88
C PRO A 1036 17.31 -33.15 -34.87
N PRO A 1037 17.90 -33.07 -36.09
CA PRO A 1037 17.59 -31.99 -37.05
C PRO A 1037 16.12 -31.86 -37.43
N ASP A 1038 15.36 -32.95 -37.29
CA ASP A 1038 13.94 -33.10 -37.60
C ASP A 1038 13.01 -32.76 -36.42
N ALA A 1039 13.53 -32.55 -35.21
CA ALA A 1039 12.74 -32.27 -34.02
C ALA A 1039 12.74 -30.77 -33.64
N SER A 1040 11.59 -30.32 -33.12
CA SER A 1040 11.40 -28.93 -32.66
C SER A 1040 12.40 -28.57 -31.57
N LYS A 1041 13.15 -27.49 -31.76
CA LYS A 1041 14.12 -27.00 -30.77
C LYS A 1041 13.51 -26.14 -29.66
N LEU A 1042 12.21 -25.87 -29.67
CA LEU A 1042 11.52 -25.13 -28.60
C LEU A 1042 11.26 -26.04 -27.38
N VAL A 1043 11.49 -25.54 -26.16
CA VAL A 1043 11.16 -26.25 -24.92
C VAL A 1043 9.64 -26.32 -24.74
N LYS A 1044 9.07 -27.53 -24.80
CA LYS A 1044 7.61 -27.76 -24.72
C LYS A 1044 7.25 -28.75 -23.61
N ASN A 1045 6.05 -28.63 -23.06
CA ASN A 1045 5.43 -29.65 -22.21
C ASN A 1045 4.78 -30.77 -23.06
N ALA A 1046 4.14 -31.75 -22.40
CA ALA A 1046 3.47 -32.86 -23.07
C ALA A 1046 2.35 -32.43 -24.05
N GLN A 1047 1.80 -31.23 -23.86
CA GLN A 1047 0.75 -30.63 -24.70
C GLN A 1047 1.31 -29.74 -25.82
N GLY A 1048 2.64 -29.65 -25.96
CA GLY A 1048 3.27 -28.82 -27.00
C GLY A 1048 3.32 -27.32 -26.67
N LEU A 1049 2.91 -26.93 -25.46
CA LEU A 1049 2.87 -25.56 -24.94
C LEU A 1049 4.15 -25.25 -24.15
N PRO A 1050 4.47 -23.96 -23.89
CA PRO A 1050 5.58 -23.61 -22.99
C PRO A 1050 5.34 -24.23 -21.60
N PRO A 1051 6.36 -24.86 -20.97
CA PRO A 1051 6.19 -25.55 -19.70
C PRO A 1051 5.87 -24.60 -18.53
N ASN A 1052 6.30 -23.35 -18.62
CA ASN A 1052 6.00 -22.29 -17.66
C ASN A 1052 6.17 -20.91 -18.30
N ALA A 1053 5.72 -19.86 -17.61
CA ALA A 1053 5.84 -18.48 -18.08
C ALA A 1053 7.31 -18.04 -18.27
N ALA A 1054 8.25 -18.61 -17.52
CA ALA A 1054 9.69 -18.27 -17.63
C ALA A 1054 10.37 -18.88 -18.87
N ALA A 1055 9.69 -19.77 -19.61
CA ALA A 1055 10.17 -20.30 -20.87
C ALA A 1055 9.95 -19.34 -22.04
N ILE A 1056 9.10 -18.33 -21.86
CA ILE A 1056 8.77 -17.29 -22.85
C ILE A 1056 9.13 -15.92 -22.30
N GLN A 1057 9.67 -15.05 -23.15
CA GLN A 1057 9.91 -13.66 -22.83
C GLN A 1057 9.37 -12.77 -23.94
N THR A 1058 8.47 -11.86 -23.59
CA THR A 1058 7.93 -10.85 -24.51
C THR A 1058 8.89 -9.66 -24.61
N PRO A 1059 8.85 -8.90 -25.71
CA PRO A 1059 9.67 -7.72 -25.86
C PRO A 1059 9.32 -6.66 -24.82
N VAL A 1060 10.35 -6.02 -24.29
CA VAL A 1060 10.29 -4.97 -23.27
C VAL A 1060 10.08 -3.61 -23.92
N PHE A 1061 10.62 -3.43 -25.12
CA PHE A 1061 10.38 -2.27 -25.97
C PHE A 1061 10.34 -2.68 -27.44
N THR A 1062 9.66 -1.89 -28.25
CA THR A 1062 9.53 -2.10 -29.69
C THR A 1062 9.61 -0.76 -30.39
N GLY A 1063 10.20 -0.72 -31.58
CA GLY A 1063 10.18 0.49 -32.40
C GLY A 1063 10.33 0.19 -33.88
N THR A 1064 9.94 1.17 -34.69
CA THR A 1064 10.00 1.11 -36.15
C THR A 1064 10.86 2.27 -36.68
N ILE A 1065 11.68 1.99 -37.68
CA ILE A 1065 12.47 2.96 -38.43
C ILE A 1065 12.02 2.86 -39.90
N ALA A 1066 11.53 3.96 -40.45
CA ALA A 1066 11.03 3.99 -41.81
C ALA A 1066 12.14 3.67 -42.83
N PRO A 1067 11.85 2.92 -43.92
CA PRO A 1067 10.51 2.49 -44.35
C PRO A 1067 10.06 1.09 -43.90
N ASP A 1068 10.97 0.22 -43.47
CA ASP A 1068 10.69 -1.23 -43.31
C ASP A 1068 11.51 -1.94 -42.21
N ILE A 1069 12.08 -1.20 -41.26
CA ILE A 1069 12.88 -1.76 -40.16
C ILE A 1069 12.07 -1.73 -38.87
N THR A 1070 11.97 -2.86 -38.19
CA THR A 1070 11.36 -2.97 -36.86
C THR A 1070 12.33 -3.67 -35.92
N PHE A 1071 12.42 -3.19 -34.68
CA PHE A 1071 13.26 -3.82 -33.66
C PHE A 1071 12.47 -4.14 -32.39
N PHE A 1072 12.87 -5.21 -31.70
CA PHE A 1072 12.24 -5.72 -30.49
C PHE A 1072 13.30 -5.97 -29.42
N GLY A 1073 13.28 -5.21 -28.32
CA GLY A 1073 14.22 -5.37 -27.22
C GLY A 1073 13.78 -6.43 -26.21
N PHE A 1074 14.70 -7.26 -25.73
CA PHE A 1074 14.45 -8.31 -24.74
C PHE A 1074 15.37 -8.13 -23.53
N ASP A 1075 14.91 -8.40 -22.30
CA ASP A 1075 15.77 -8.52 -21.12
C ASP A 1075 16.49 -9.88 -21.12
N ILE A 1076 17.20 -10.18 -22.21
CA ILE A 1076 18.06 -11.36 -22.38
C ILE A 1076 19.48 -10.86 -22.51
N ASP A 1077 20.36 -11.32 -21.64
CA ASP A 1077 21.79 -11.08 -21.72
C ASP A 1077 22.36 -11.65 -23.04
N LYS A 1078 23.27 -10.91 -23.68
CA LYS A 1078 23.85 -11.31 -24.97
C LYS A 1078 24.60 -12.64 -24.92
N GLU A 1079 25.19 -13.02 -23.79
CA GLU A 1079 25.87 -14.31 -23.60
C GLU A 1079 24.86 -15.46 -23.56
N ALA A 1080 23.62 -15.19 -23.13
CA ALA A 1080 22.56 -16.19 -23.02
C ALA A 1080 21.78 -16.42 -24.34
N ILE A 1081 22.03 -15.65 -25.40
CA ILE A 1081 21.26 -15.73 -26.67
C ILE A 1081 21.22 -17.15 -27.27
N ASP A 1082 22.26 -17.95 -27.05
CA ASP A 1082 22.34 -19.33 -27.55
C ASP A 1082 21.33 -20.27 -26.87
N ASP A 1083 20.69 -19.85 -25.79
CA ASP A 1083 19.66 -20.61 -25.09
C ASP A 1083 18.24 -20.26 -25.56
N TRP A 1084 18.10 -19.37 -26.55
CA TRP A 1084 16.81 -18.86 -27.01
C TRP A 1084 16.57 -19.07 -28.51
N CYS A 1085 15.29 -19.18 -28.87
CA CYS A 1085 14.76 -19.03 -30.22
C CYS A 1085 13.86 -17.79 -30.25
N PHE A 1086 13.95 -17.00 -31.31
CA PHE A 1086 13.07 -15.84 -31.52
C PHE A 1086 11.93 -16.27 -32.42
N VAL A 1087 10.72 -16.05 -31.94
CA VAL A 1087 9.49 -16.51 -32.56
C VAL A 1087 8.77 -15.31 -33.14
N ILE A 1088 8.39 -15.42 -34.42
CA ILE A 1088 7.46 -14.52 -35.07
C ILE A 1088 6.22 -15.34 -35.38
N GLU A 1089 5.13 -14.99 -34.70
CA GLU A 1089 3.87 -15.69 -34.74
C GLU A 1089 2.76 -14.76 -35.19
N GLU A 1090 1.97 -15.27 -36.12
CA GLU A 1090 0.79 -14.59 -36.59
C GLU A 1090 -0.29 -14.48 -35.51
N HIS A 1091 -1.10 -13.42 -35.54
CA HIS A 1091 -2.18 -13.29 -34.57
C HIS A 1091 -3.34 -14.24 -34.92
N MET A 1092 -3.80 -15.02 -33.94
CA MET A 1092 -4.87 -16.02 -34.12
C MET A 1092 -6.25 -15.36 -33.98
N THR A 1093 -6.74 -14.72 -35.05
CA THR A 1093 -8.03 -13.99 -35.00
C THR A 1093 -8.98 -14.24 -36.16
N GLU A 1094 -8.56 -14.90 -37.23
CA GLU A 1094 -9.26 -14.85 -38.52
C GLU A 1094 -9.41 -16.26 -39.14
N PRO A 1095 -10.60 -16.60 -39.70
CA PRO A 1095 -10.83 -17.89 -40.34
C PRO A 1095 -10.10 -17.99 -41.69
N ARG A 1096 -9.37 -19.10 -41.92
CA ARG A 1096 -8.50 -19.25 -43.11
C ARG A 1096 -8.20 -20.70 -43.49
N PHE A 1097 -7.68 -20.89 -44.70
CA PHE A 1097 -7.03 -22.13 -45.14
C PHE A 1097 -5.64 -21.86 -45.73
N GLY A 1098 -4.59 -22.45 -45.15
CA GLY A 1098 -3.29 -21.79 -45.05
C GLY A 1098 -2.15 -22.12 -46.02
N PHE A 1099 -2.31 -22.80 -47.18
CA PHE A 1099 -1.11 -23.24 -47.94
C PHE A 1099 -1.22 -23.31 -49.49
N ASP A 1100 -1.83 -22.33 -50.15
CA ASP A 1100 -2.02 -22.37 -51.63
C ASP A 1100 -0.84 -21.82 -52.47
N VAL A 1101 0.23 -21.30 -51.85
CA VAL A 1101 1.41 -20.81 -52.58
C VAL A 1101 2.45 -21.92 -52.69
N ASP A 1102 2.90 -22.24 -53.90
CA ASP A 1102 3.99 -23.20 -54.12
C ASP A 1102 5.30 -22.69 -53.49
N GLU A 1103 6.10 -23.59 -52.92
CA GLU A 1103 7.42 -23.25 -52.38
C GLU A 1103 8.30 -22.74 -53.54
N PRO A 1104 9.01 -21.60 -53.41
CA PRO A 1104 10.02 -21.23 -54.39
C PRO A 1104 11.02 -22.41 -54.49
N PRO A 1105 11.42 -22.82 -55.71
CA PRO A 1105 12.16 -24.05 -55.91
C PRO A 1105 13.38 -24.08 -54.98
N ALA A 1106 13.53 -25.20 -54.26
CA ALA A 1106 14.73 -25.45 -53.49
C ALA A 1106 15.94 -25.27 -54.41
N ALA A 1107 16.88 -24.43 -54.00
CA ALA A 1107 18.15 -24.30 -54.71
C ALA A 1107 18.75 -25.71 -54.90
N PRO A 1108 19.28 -26.01 -56.10
CA PRO A 1108 19.64 -27.38 -56.49
C PRO A 1108 20.54 -28.06 -55.45
N ALA A 1109 20.26 -29.34 -55.22
CA ALA A 1109 21.00 -30.21 -54.33
C ALA A 1109 22.47 -30.30 -54.81
N GLY A 1110 23.31 -29.44 -54.24
CA GLY A 1110 24.70 -29.26 -54.66
C GLY A 1110 25.34 -27.98 -54.12
N GLY A 1111 24.55 -26.98 -53.72
CA GLY A 1111 25.08 -25.76 -53.08
C GLY A 1111 24.30 -25.37 -51.83
N GLY A 1112 24.86 -25.58 -50.63
CA GLY A 1112 24.55 -24.89 -49.36
C GLY A 1112 23.09 -24.52 -49.02
N GLY A 1113 22.09 -25.21 -49.58
CA GLY A 1113 20.70 -24.76 -49.67
C GLY A 1113 19.90 -25.05 -48.42
N GLY A 1114 20.01 -24.18 -47.43
CA GLY A 1114 19.28 -24.25 -46.16
C GLY A 1114 19.95 -23.44 -45.03
N VAL A 1115 21.10 -22.82 -45.30
CA VAL A 1115 21.84 -22.04 -44.32
C VAL A 1115 21.17 -20.66 -44.15
N GLY A 1116 20.52 -20.43 -43.00
CA GLY A 1116 19.97 -19.13 -42.60
C GLY A 1116 18.51 -18.85 -42.99
N SER A 1117 17.74 -19.86 -43.41
CA SER A 1117 16.27 -19.74 -43.60
C SER A 1117 15.49 -20.05 -42.32
N ALA A 1118 14.28 -19.49 -42.18
CA ALA A 1118 13.39 -19.75 -41.04
C ALA A 1118 13.24 -21.24 -40.74
N VAL A 1119 13.41 -21.65 -39.47
CA VAL A 1119 13.15 -23.02 -39.04
C VAL A 1119 11.67 -23.09 -38.66
N ILE A 1120 10.94 -23.90 -39.41
CA ILE A 1120 9.50 -24.06 -39.25
C ILE A 1120 9.27 -25.43 -38.64
N GLY A 1121 8.39 -25.49 -37.63
CA GLY A 1121 8.08 -26.74 -36.93
C GLY A 1121 7.79 -27.88 -37.91
N MET A 1122 8.41 -29.04 -37.63
CA MET A 1122 8.24 -30.34 -38.29
C MET A 1122 7.68 -30.32 -39.73
N GLN A 1123 8.59 -30.10 -40.68
CA GLN A 1123 8.57 -30.56 -42.08
C GLN A 1123 8.13 -29.57 -43.18
N ARG A 1124 8.86 -29.66 -44.32
CA ARG A 1124 8.65 -28.84 -45.54
C ARG A 1124 7.29 -29.16 -46.18
N ARG A 1125 6.70 -28.19 -46.89
CA ARG A 1125 5.37 -28.29 -47.54
C ARG A 1125 5.15 -29.60 -48.34
N PRO A 1126 6.12 -30.14 -49.10
CA PRO A 1126 5.95 -31.42 -49.81
C PRO A 1126 5.74 -32.61 -48.86
N ALA A 1127 6.42 -32.62 -47.72
CA ALA A 1127 6.29 -33.69 -46.74
C ALA A 1127 4.95 -33.62 -45.99
N MET A 1128 4.41 -32.42 -45.78
CA MET A 1128 3.05 -32.24 -45.24
C MET A 1128 1.95 -32.69 -46.21
N ARG A 1129 2.12 -32.44 -47.51
CA ARG A 1129 1.20 -32.94 -48.56
C ARG A 1129 1.25 -34.47 -48.67
N VAL A 1130 2.45 -35.05 -48.60
CA VAL A 1130 2.64 -36.51 -48.53
C VAL A 1130 2.04 -37.09 -47.26
N ALA A 1131 2.16 -36.42 -46.12
CA ALA A 1131 1.56 -36.85 -44.85
C ALA A 1131 0.02 -36.93 -44.94
N LEU A 1132 -0.64 -35.97 -45.59
CA LEU A 1132 -2.10 -35.97 -45.79
C LEU A 1132 -2.55 -37.11 -46.74
N GLN A 1133 -1.79 -37.37 -47.81
CA GLN A 1133 -2.01 -38.51 -48.71
C GLN A 1133 -1.79 -39.86 -48.00
N GLN A 1134 -0.71 -40.01 -47.23
CA GLN A 1134 -0.43 -41.19 -46.42
C GLN A 1134 -1.48 -41.39 -45.32
N TYR A 1135 -2.01 -40.31 -44.77
CA TYR A 1135 -3.10 -40.36 -43.80
C TYR A 1135 -4.38 -40.93 -44.42
N ALA A 1136 -4.74 -40.51 -45.64
CA ALA A 1136 -5.87 -41.06 -46.38
C ALA A 1136 -5.71 -42.57 -46.69
N MET A 1137 -4.48 -43.10 -46.74
CA MET A 1137 -4.20 -44.53 -46.93
C MET A 1137 -4.42 -45.39 -45.66
N GLY A 1138 -4.64 -44.77 -44.49
CA GLY A 1138 -4.98 -45.48 -43.25
C GLY A 1138 -3.98 -46.58 -42.86
N ASN A 1139 -4.42 -47.83 -42.80
CA ASN A 1139 -3.56 -48.97 -42.45
C ASN A 1139 -2.48 -49.28 -43.50
N ALA A 1140 -2.64 -48.80 -44.74
CA ALA A 1140 -1.68 -48.95 -45.83
C ALA A 1140 -0.59 -47.87 -45.84
N ALA A 1141 -0.60 -46.93 -44.88
CA ALA A 1141 0.42 -45.90 -44.77
C ALA A 1141 1.82 -46.46 -44.48
N THR A 1142 2.87 -45.75 -44.92
CA THR A 1142 4.26 -46.16 -44.71
C THR A 1142 4.61 -46.31 -43.22
N PRO A 1143 5.56 -47.18 -42.84
CA PRO A 1143 6.02 -47.33 -41.46
C PRO A 1143 6.52 -46.01 -40.85
N GLU A 1144 7.16 -45.16 -41.65
CA GLU A 1144 7.61 -43.82 -41.27
C GLU A 1144 6.44 -42.92 -40.89
N PHE A 1145 5.35 -42.96 -41.68
CA PHE A 1145 4.14 -42.21 -41.38
C PHE A 1145 3.44 -42.71 -40.11
N LYS A 1146 3.40 -44.04 -39.90
CA LYS A 1146 2.86 -44.64 -38.67
C LYS A 1146 3.64 -44.19 -37.43
N ALA A 1147 4.97 -44.04 -37.53
CA ALA A 1147 5.80 -43.50 -36.46
C ALA A 1147 5.54 -42.01 -36.19
N ILE A 1148 5.28 -41.21 -37.23
CA ILE A 1148 4.88 -39.79 -37.12
C ILE A 1148 3.49 -39.66 -36.49
N LYS A 1149 2.54 -40.51 -36.88
CA LYS A 1149 1.19 -40.60 -36.31
C LYS A 1149 1.23 -40.96 -34.83
N ALA A 1150 2.06 -41.91 -34.43
CA ALA A 1150 2.25 -42.31 -33.02
C ALA A 1150 2.81 -41.17 -32.12
N ARG A 1151 3.42 -40.14 -32.72
CA ARG A 1151 3.95 -38.95 -32.02
C ARG A 1151 2.96 -37.78 -31.95
N GLY A 1152 1.71 -37.95 -32.41
CA GLY A 1152 0.64 -36.95 -32.27
C GLY A 1152 0.63 -35.83 -33.31
N TYR A 1153 1.06 -36.09 -34.55
CA TYR A 1153 1.02 -35.11 -35.64
C TYR A 1153 -0.44 -34.80 -36.10
N ASN A 1154 -0.77 -33.51 -36.30
CA ASN A 1154 -2.11 -33.07 -36.72
C ASN A 1154 -2.12 -32.65 -38.22
N PRO A 1155 -2.72 -33.45 -39.12
CA PRO A 1155 -2.81 -33.14 -40.55
C PRO A 1155 -3.72 -31.95 -40.90
N TYR A 1156 -4.68 -31.56 -40.03
CA TYR A 1156 -5.53 -30.39 -40.25
C TYR A 1156 -4.74 -29.06 -40.24
N LYS A 1157 -3.54 -29.04 -39.65
CA LYS A 1157 -2.65 -27.86 -39.66
C LYS A 1157 -2.02 -27.56 -41.02
N ALA A 1158 -2.16 -28.47 -41.99
CA ALA A 1158 -1.61 -28.35 -43.35
C ALA A 1158 -2.70 -28.15 -44.42
N LEU A 1159 -3.94 -27.92 -43.99
CA LEU A 1159 -5.12 -27.89 -44.85
C LEU A 1159 -5.15 -26.56 -45.63
N SER A 1160 -5.25 -26.65 -46.95
CA SER A 1160 -5.35 -25.51 -47.86
C SER A 1160 -6.61 -25.61 -48.71
N TRP A 1161 -6.96 -24.56 -49.45
CA TRP A 1161 -8.15 -24.58 -50.29
C TRP A 1161 -8.11 -25.66 -51.36
N SER A 1162 -6.91 -26.03 -51.85
CA SER A 1162 -6.75 -27.17 -52.77
C SER A 1162 -7.13 -28.52 -52.14
N HIS A 1163 -7.00 -28.69 -50.82
CA HIS A 1163 -7.43 -29.89 -50.11
C HIS A 1163 -8.94 -29.92 -49.86
N VAL A 1164 -9.58 -28.76 -49.65
CA VAL A 1164 -11.04 -28.64 -49.54
C VAL A 1164 -11.72 -28.82 -50.92
N GLY A 1165 -10.98 -28.62 -52.02
CA GLY A 1165 -11.49 -28.78 -53.38
C GLY A 1165 -12.31 -27.58 -53.87
N VAL A 1166 -12.09 -26.38 -53.31
CA VAL A 1166 -12.84 -25.15 -53.66
C VAL A 1166 -11.95 -24.24 -54.51
N ALA A 1167 -12.39 -23.89 -55.72
CA ALA A 1167 -11.64 -22.98 -56.59
C ALA A 1167 -11.76 -21.52 -56.14
N ALA A 1168 -10.83 -20.66 -56.59
CA ALA A 1168 -10.91 -19.22 -56.32
C ALA A 1168 -12.23 -18.64 -56.86
N GLY A 1169 -12.91 -17.84 -56.05
CA GLY A 1169 -14.22 -17.25 -56.36
C GLY A 1169 -15.41 -18.13 -55.97
N GLN A 1170 -15.23 -19.42 -55.62
CA GLN A 1170 -16.32 -20.33 -55.26
C GLN A 1170 -16.60 -20.38 -53.75
N PHE A 1171 -17.75 -20.96 -53.38
CA PHE A 1171 -18.16 -21.17 -52.00
C PHE A 1171 -17.78 -22.56 -51.48
N THR A 1172 -17.38 -22.66 -50.22
CA THR A 1172 -17.22 -23.92 -49.51
C THR A 1172 -18.55 -24.42 -48.96
N THR A 1173 -18.71 -25.75 -48.89
CA THR A 1173 -19.89 -26.42 -48.32
C THR A 1173 -19.49 -27.24 -47.10
N VAL A 1174 -20.44 -27.51 -46.20
CA VAL A 1174 -20.20 -28.38 -45.03
C VAL A 1174 -19.75 -29.76 -45.49
N ALA A 1175 -20.31 -30.28 -46.59
CA ALA A 1175 -19.88 -31.55 -47.19
C ALA A 1175 -18.40 -31.52 -47.60
N ALA A 1176 -17.94 -30.45 -48.26
CA ALA A 1176 -16.54 -30.30 -48.66
C ALA A 1176 -15.60 -30.24 -47.44
N LEU A 1177 -16.01 -29.57 -46.36
CA LEU A 1177 -15.25 -29.51 -45.10
C LEU A 1177 -15.16 -30.87 -44.41
N THR A 1178 -16.27 -31.62 -44.36
CA THR A 1178 -16.31 -32.97 -43.74
C THR A 1178 -15.61 -34.05 -44.57
N GLY A 1179 -15.40 -33.81 -45.87
CA GLY A 1179 -14.72 -34.74 -46.79
C GLY A 1179 -13.20 -34.82 -46.59
N VAL A 1180 -12.61 -33.92 -45.80
CA VAL A 1180 -11.17 -33.92 -45.50
C VAL A 1180 -10.84 -34.95 -44.41
N PRO A 1181 -9.80 -35.79 -44.54
CA PRO A 1181 -9.65 -36.96 -43.68
C PRO A 1181 -9.40 -36.66 -42.17
N ASN A 1182 -10.05 -37.44 -41.30
CA ASN A 1182 -10.29 -37.19 -39.86
C ASN A 1182 -9.37 -37.97 -38.87
N ALA A 1183 -8.81 -37.30 -37.82
CA ALA A 1183 -8.54 -37.86 -36.47
C ALA A 1183 -8.30 -36.80 -35.38
N PRO A 1184 -8.59 -37.13 -34.09
CA PRO A 1184 -8.64 -36.19 -32.96
C PRO A 1184 -7.27 -35.74 -32.46
N PHE A 1185 -7.18 -34.46 -32.06
CA PHE A 1185 -6.09 -33.94 -31.22
C PHE A 1185 -6.66 -33.08 -30.07
N ALA A 1186 -5.96 -33.04 -28.94
CA ALA A 1186 -6.42 -32.44 -27.69
C ALA A 1186 -6.63 -30.90 -27.73
N SER A 1187 -6.11 -30.21 -28.75
CA SER A 1187 -6.25 -28.75 -28.89
C SER A 1187 -7.15 -28.30 -30.05
N PHE A 1188 -7.62 -29.21 -30.90
CA PHE A 1188 -8.52 -28.88 -32.02
C PHE A 1188 -9.59 -29.98 -32.19
N PRO A 1189 -10.89 -29.64 -32.10
CA PRO A 1189 -11.93 -30.63 -32.33
C PRO A 1189 -11.90 -31.09 -33.78
N THR A 1190 -11.90 -32.41 -33.98
CA THR A 1190 -12.31 -33.00 -35.25
C THR A 1190 -13.72 -32.55 -35.60
N LEU A 1191 -13.97 -32.21 -36.86
CA LEU A 1191 -15.33 -32.11 -37.36
C LEU A 1191 -15.98 -33.48 -37.20
N THR A 1192 -17.08 -33.53 -36.44
CA THR A 1192 -17.88 -34.74 -36.31
C THR A 1192 -18.59 -35.04 -37.64
N ALA A 1193 -19.19 -36.23 -37.79
CA ALA A 1193 -19.99 -36.55 -38.98
C ALA A 1193 -21.19 -35.59 -39.15
N THR A 1194 -21.63 -34.97 -38.06
CA THR A 1194 -22.71 -33.98 -38.02
C THR A 1194 -22.21 -32.73 -37.29
N PRO A 1195 -21.34 -31.92 -37.92
CA PRO A 1195 -20.63 -30.86 -37.22
C PRO A 1195 -21.58 -29.74 -36.79
N THR A 1196 -21.24 -29.10 -35.67
CA THR A 1196 -21.88 -27.87 -35.18
C THR A 1196 -21.19 -26.63 -35.76
N ALA A 1197 -21.85 -25.48 -35.74
CA ALA A 1197 -21.25 -24.24 -36.22
C ALA A 1197 -20.01 -23.83 -35.38
N ALA A 1198 -19.97 -24.19 -34.10
CA ALA A 1198 -18.80 -23.99 -33.24
C ALA A 1198 -17.62 -24.89 -33.65
N GLU A 1199 -17.87 -26.15 -34.00
CA GLU A 1199 -16.83 -27.05 -34.52
C GLU A 1199 -16.26 -26.53 -35.84
N ILE A 1200 -17.13 -26.03 -36.72
CA ILE A 1200 -16.72 -25.42 -38.00
C ILE A 1200 -15.92 -24.15 -37.74
N ALA A 1201 -16.37 -23.24 -36.88
CA ALA A 1201 -15.64 -22.03 -36.52
C ALA A 1201 -14.25 -22.33 -35.96
N LYS A 1202 -14.15 -23.34 -35.07
CA LYS A 1202 -12.87 -23.83 -34.55
C LYS A 1202 -11.99 -24.42 -35.66
N ALA A 1203 -12.56 -25.19 -36.59
CA ALA A 1203 -11.82 -25.79 -37.71
C ALA A 1203 -11.29 -24.75 -38.70
N LEU A 1204 -12.06 -23.67 -38.94
CA LEU A 1204 -11.64 -22.55 -39.79
C LEU A 1204 -10.56 -21.69 -39.14
N LEU A 1205 -10.48 -21.67 -37.80
CA LEU A 1205 -9.43 -21.00 -37.04
C LEU A 1205 -8.19 -21.87 -36.93
N GLN A 1206 -7.52 -22.10 -38.07
CA GLN A 1206 -6.23 -22.80 -38.10
C GLN A 1206 -5.23 -22.18 -37.13
N GLU A 1207 -4.32 -22.99 -36.57
CA GLU A 1207 -3.27 -22.46 -35.69
C GLU A 1207 -2.50 -21.32 -36.39
N PRO A 1208 -2.13 -20.27 -35.63
CA PRO A 1208 -1.32 -19.18 -36.17
C PRO A 1208 -0.01 -19.75 -36.72
N PHE A 1209 0.42 -19.22 -37.86
CA PHE A 1209 1.70 -19.64 -38.41
C PHE A 1209 2.80 -19.10 -37.51
N ARG A 1210 3.73 -19.99 -37.13
CA ARG A 1210 4.84 -19.67 -36.25
C ARG A 1210 6.15 -20.04 -36.94
N ALA A 1211 6.94 -19.02 -37.24
CA ALA A 1211 8.34 -19.19 -37.62
C ALA A 1211 9.24 -18.89 -36.42
N TYR A 1212 10.33 -19.64 -36.29
CA TYR A 1212 11.36 -19.32 -35.31
C TYR A 1212 12.76 -19.33 -35.90
N TRP A 1213 13.64 -18.54 -35.30
CA TRP A 1213 15.06 -18.45 -35.63
C TRP A 1213 15.87 -18.74 -34.38
N GLU A 1214 16.91 -19.55 -34.53
CA GLU A 1214 17.79 -19.92 -33.41
C GLU A 1214 18.72 -18.77 -33.08
N GLY A 1215 18.90 -18.45 -31.79
CA GLY A 1215 19.81 -17.40 -31.34
C GLY A 1215 21.22 -17.42 -31.96
N PRO A 1216 21.90 -18.57 -32.10
CA PRO A 1216 23.21 -18.64 -32.74
C PRO A 1216 23.21 -18.25 -34.21
N ASP A 1217 22.11 -18.48 -34.93
CA ASP A 1217 21.99 -18.17 -36.35
C ASP A 1217 21.76 -16.68 -36.61
N LEU A 1218 21.35 -15.94 -35.59
CA LEU A 1218 21.11 -14.50 -35.60
C LEU A 1218 22.36 -13.67 -35.26
N LYS A 1219 23.45 -14.32 -34.82
CA LYS A 1219 24.75 -13.68 -34.60
C LYS A 1219 25.44 -13.39 -35.93
N THR A 1220 26.17 -12.27 -35.98
CA THR A 1220 27.02 -11.86 -37.10
C THR A 1220 28.41 -12.47 -37.03
#